data_AF-A0A955JRB7-F1
#
_entry.id   AF-A0A955JRB7-F1
#
_cell.length_a   1.000
_cell.length_b   1.000
_cell.length_c   1.000
_cell.angle_alpha   90.00
_cell.angle_beta   90.00
_cell.angle_gamma   90.00
#
_symmetry.space_group_name_H-M   'P 1'
#
loop_
_entity.id
_entity.type
_entity.pdbx_description
1 polymer ?
#
loop_
_entity_poly.entity_id
_entity_poly.type
_entity_poly.pdbx_seq_one_letter_code
_entity_poly.pdbx_strand_id
1 'polypeptide(L)'
;AKKLATVKEQVTWPVKAKVSDKIEYLDAAGEERAVIAGAGEEINDDGSFVSERVSARNRLVASEVDANEITHMDASRQQIIGSSAGLIPFVEKNYVYRSLMGSNQQRQAVPLISPESPIVGTGFESSVAENTGQLVAAEEDGEVVSATGDEVVVKYKKAGKVTYQPQHFVRSNEGSCINQKVVVRTGDKLKKGDPIIEGMSIQGGELALGKDLVVAFMPWQGYNFEDAIIISRKLVEDDTLTSIHIVDFMTEVRETKLGPEIVTRDIPNVSEEALRHLDDDGIVRIGAEVHPGDILVGKITPKGEQELSSEERLLRAIFGEKAKDVRDTSQRMSNGKHGKVVGVKVFSRENGHELKAGVIMQVQVFVAQMRKIAVGDKLGGRHGNKGVIARVLPVEDMPFTADGTPVDIILNPLGVPSRMNIGQLFETHLGMAARALGMKVASPPFNGVPTDKIQSLLKEAGLPENGKQQLFDGRTGEPFSELTTVGSMYMIKLNHMIVDKIHARSTGPYTMVTQQPLGGKAQNGGQRFGEMEVWALEAYGAANTLQEMLTIKSDDVYGRSKAYESIIKGMPIVGPKVPESFNVLVKELQGLGLKVDLFTSDKQVDAEEVLAENIKDEAENQAEIDVPAPSASDVDVTEDAAIDEFDVIDIDDTKPDGGGTKTEAEEVKEAAENA
;
A
#
# COMPACT_ATOMS: atom_id res chain seq x y z
N ALA A 1 1.51 57.90 32.14
CA ALA A 1 2.77 58.47 32.67
C ALA A 1 2.60 59.89 33.24
N LYS A 2 2.40 60.96 32.43
CA LYS A 2 2.34 62.35 32.96
C LYS A 2 1.23 62.63 33.99
N LYS A 3 0.06 61.99 33.88
CA LYS A 3 -1.03 62.10 34.88
C LYS A 3 -0.76 61.33 36.19
N LEU A 4 0.13 60.34 36.18
CA LEU A 4 0.49 59.53 37.35
C LEU A 4 1.54 60.22 38.22
N ALA A 5 2.35 61.11 37.65
CA ALA A 5 3.41 61.83 38.36
C ALA A 5 2.90 62.92 39.33
N THR A 6 1.62 63.28 39.27
CA THR A 6 1.00 64.33 40.11
C THR A 6 0.38 63.82 41.41
N VAL A 7 0.36 62.50 41.65
CA VAL A 7 -0.23 61.89 42.87
C VAL A 7 0.88 61.66 43.90
N LYS A 8 0.74 62.26 45.10
CA LYS A 8 1.77 62.27 46.16
C LYS A 8 1.64 61.14 47.22
N GLU A 9 0.59 60.33 47.17
CA GLU A 9 0.43 59.16 48.03
C GLU A 9 0.79 57.89 47.26
N GLN A 10 1.49 56.96 47.90
CA GLN A 10 1.79 55.63 47.36
C GLN A 10 0.48 54.82 47.28
N VAL A 11 -0.26 55.03 46.20
CA VAL A 11 -1.36 54.16 45.80
C VAL A 11 -0.75 53.05 44.95
N THR A 12 -0.73 51.82 45.47
CA THR A 12 -0.46 50.62 44.67
C THR A 12 -1.61 50.47 43.67
N TRP A 13 -1.32 50.67 42.39
CA TRP A 13 -2.29 50.43 41.32
C TRP A 13 -2.26 48.94 40.98
N PRO A 14 -3.35 48.19 41.16
CA PRO A 14 -3.41 46.81 40.69
C PRO A 14 -3.38 46.83 39.16
N VAL A 15 -2.22 46.52 38.58
CA VAL A 15 -2.09 46.29 37.14
C VAL A 15 -2.56 44.87 36.89
N LYS A 16 -3.76 44.71 36.32
CA LYS A 16 -4.23 43.41 35.84
C LYS A 16 -3.46 43.06 34.57
N ALA A 17 -2.90 41.85 34.51
CA ALA A 17 -2.37 41.32 33.25
C ALA A 17 -3.48 41.29 32.20
N LYS A 18 -3.15 41.74 30.98
CA LYS A 18 -4.04 41.75 29.84
C LYS A 18 -3.36 41.10 28.66
N VAL A 19 -4.04 40.15 28.05
CA VAL A 19 -3.62 39.51 26.80
C VAL A 19 -3.67 40.54 25.68
N SER A 20 -2.66 40.53 24.81
CA SER A 20 -2.54 41.45 23.67
C SER A 20 -2.42 40.67 22.37
N ASP A 21 -2.85 41.26 21.25
CA ASP A 21 -2.72 40.66 19.92
C ASP A 21 -1.29 40.70 19.35
N LYS A 22 -0.31 41.21 20.12
CA LYS A 22 1.09 41.25 19.70
C LYS A 22 1.69 39.85 19.79
N ILE A 23 2.02 39.28 18.65
CA ILE A 23 2.73 38.00 18.55
C ILE A 23 4.23 38.23 18.66
N GLU A 24 4.89 37.48 19.55
CA GLU A 24 6.34 37.50 19.75
C GLU A 24 6.90 36.08 19.63
N TYR A 25 7.90 35.91 18.78
CA TYR A 25 8.59 34.63 18.62
C TYR A 25 9.75 34.55 19.61
N LEU A 26 9.67 33.60 20.53
CA LEU A 26 10.72 33.34 21.52
C LEU A 26 11.59 32.17 21.08
N ASP A 27 12.90 32.25 21.36
CA ASP A 27 13.77 31.09 21.33
C ASP A 27 13.64 30.30 22.65
N ALA A 28 14.26 29.12 22.73
CA ALA A 28 14.15 28.27 23.92
C ALA A 28 14.68 28.94 25.20
N ALA A 29 15.69 29.82 25.09
CA ALA A 29 16.24 30.56 26.21
C ALA A 29 15.31 31.70 26.67
N GLY A 30 14.59 32.32 25.74
CA GLY A 30 13.54 33.29 26.00
C GLY A 30 12.32 32.64 26.66
N GLU A 31 11.91 31.47 26.18
CA GLU A 31 10.80 30.68 26.74
C GLU A 31 11.07 30.29 28.21
N GLU A 32 12.30 29.88 28.56
CA GLU A 32 12.66 29.50 29.93
C GLU A 32 12.45 30.67 30.94
N ARG A 33 12.60 31.91 30.49
CA ARG A 33 12.41 33.12 31.32
C ARG A 33 10.97 33.63 31.31
N ALA A 34 10.15 33.15 30.38
CA ALA A 34 8.76 33.53 30.26
C ALA A 34 7.87 32.66 31.17
N VAL A 35 6.74 33.24 31.57
CA VAL A 35 5.65 32.53 32.24
C VAL A 35 4.51 32.52 31.24
N ILE A 36 4.28 31.37 30.64
CA ILE A 36 3.42 31.24 29.45
C ILE A 36 2.11 30.55 29.83
N ALA A 37 1.00 31.28 29.78
CA ALA A 37 -0.34 30.72 29.96
C ALA A 37 -0.75 29.88 28.74
N GLY A 38 -1.48 28.79 28.98
CA GLY A 38 -2.02 27.97 27.90
C GLY A 38 -3.09 28.70 27.08
N ALA A 39 -3.22 28.40 25.80
CA ALA A 39 -4.27 28.96 24.92
C ALA A 39 -5.70 28.47 25.29
N GLY A 40 -5.80 27.57 26.26
CA GLY A 40 -7.07 27.06 26.80
C GLY A 40 -7.74 27.98 27.82
N GLU A 41 -6.99 28.91 28.40
CA GLU A 41 -7.43 29.72 29.53
C GLU A 41 -8.52 30.73 29.14
N GLU A 42 -9.51 30.89 30.02
CA GLU A 42 -10.63 31.79 29.79
C GLU A 42 -10.24 33.25 30.05
N ILE A 43 -10.58 34.12 29.10
CA ILE A 43 -10.32 35.55 29.14
C ILE A 43 -11.63 36.34 29.09
N ASN A 44 -11.69 37.46 29.80
CA ASN A 44 -12.77 38.43 29.73
C ASN A 44 -12.66 39.26 28.43
N ASP A 45 -13.77 39.91 28.05
CA ASP A 45 -13.82 40.81 26.88
C ASP A 45 -12.79 41.95 26.92
N ASP A 46 -12.31 42.31 28.11
CA ASP A 46 -11.30 43.35 28.32
C ASP A 46 -9.84 42.83 28.24
N GLY A 47 -9.66 41.54 27.92
CA GLY A 47 -8.39 40.84 27.79
C GLY A 47 -7.79 40.36 29.10
N SER A 48 -8.44 40.54 30.24
CA SER A 48 -7.97 40.02 31.53
C SER A 48 -8.37 38.55 31.75
N PHE A 49 -7.56 37.80 32.51
CA PHE A 49 -7.91 36.41 32.87
C PHE A 49 -9.14 36.35 33.77
N VAL A 50 -10.01 35.35 33.55
CA VAL A 50 -11.20 35.10 34.37
C VAL A 50 -10.80 34.59 35.76
N SER A 51 -9.87 33.62 35.79
CA SER A 51 -9.35 33.03 37.01
C SER A 51 -8.18 33.83 37.59
N GLU A 52 -8.13 33.96 38.92
CA GLU A 52 -6.99 34.59 39.60
C GLU A 52 -5.72 33.73 39.51
N ARG A 53 -5.88 32.40 39.52
CA ARG A 53 -4.81 31.44 39.29
C ARG A 53 -5.02 30.74 37.95
N VAL A 54 -3.97 30.74 37.13
CA VAL A 54 -4.03 30.34 35.72
C VAL A 54 -3.00 29.24 35.48
N SER A 55 -3.36 28.25 34.66
CA SER A 55 -2.40 27.21 34.26
C SER A 55 -1.35 27.80 33.33
N ALA A 56 -0.08 27.69 33.71
CA ALA A 56 1.03 28.24 32.97
C ALA A 56 2.27 27.35 33.00
N ARG A 57 3.11 27.51 31.99
CA ARG A 57 4.46 26.96 31.94
C ARG A 57 5.41 27.99 32.51
N ASN A 58 6.02 27.66 33.65
CA ASN A 58 7.02 28.50 34.32
C ASN A 58 8.34 27.73 34.35
N ARG A 59 9.40 28.28 33.75
CA ARG A 59 10.69 27.60 33.57
C ARG A 59 10.55 26.19 32.97
N LEU A 60 9.73 26.09 31.92
CA LEU A 60 9.43 24.85 31.18
C LEU A 60 8.69 23.77 31.99
N VAL A 61 8.19 24.08 33.19
CA VAL A 61 7.42 23.15 34.03
C VAL A 61 5.98 23.63 34.14
N ALA A 62 5.03 22.69 34.05
CA ALA A 62 3.61 22.99 34.27
C ALA A 62 3.38 23.38 35.74
N SER A 63 2.77 24.55 35.95
CA SER A 63 2.48 25.12 37.26
C SER A 63 1.21 25.98 37.20
N GLU A 64 0.63 26.30 38.35
CA GLU A 64 -0.38 27.34 38.44
C GLU A 64 0.25 28.61 39.02
N VAL A 65 0.07 29.73 38.35
CA VAL A 65 0.63 31.03 38.74
C VAL A 65 -0.49 32.06 38.89
N ASP A 66 -0.21 33.15 39.60
CA ASP A 66 -1.16 34.25 39.67
C ASP A 66 -1.26 34.94 38.30
N ALA A 67 -2.47 35.38 37.92
CA ALA A 67 -2.72 36.00 36.62
C ALA A 67 -1.77 37.18 36.32
N ASN A 68 -1.33 37.90 37.35
CA ASN A 68 -0.42 39.05 37.22
C ASN A 68 1.06 38.65 36.98
N GLU A 69 1.42 37.38 37.18
CA GLU A 69 2.78 36.87 36.92
C GLU A 69 2.96 36.40 35.46
N ILE A 70 1.86 36.25 34.73
CA ILE A 70 1.87 35.79 33.34
C ILE A 70 2.52 36.86 32.46
N THR A 71 3.52 36.45 31.69
CA THR A 71 4.19 37.35 30.74
C THR A 71 3.74 37.13 29.31
N HIS A 72 3.38 35.89 28.94
CA HIS A 72 2.96 35.53 27.59
C HIS A 72 1.79 34.53 27.64
N MET A 73 1.11 34.36 26.51
CA MET A 73 0.08 33.33 26.32
C MET A 73 0.36 32.64 24.99
N ASP A 74 0.11 31.34 24.93
CA ASP A 74 0.19 30.56 23.70
C ASP A 74 -0.72 31.17 22.60
N ALA A 75 -0.20 31.28 21.37
CA ALA A 75 -0.92 31.96 20.29
C ALA A 75 -2.11 31.15 19.74
N SER A 76 -2.01 29.82 19.81
CA SER A 76 -3.06 28.89 19.36
C SER A 76 -2.98 27.58 20.14
N ARG A 77 -4.13 26.95 20.39
CA ARG A 77 -4.20 25.60 20.98
C ARG A 77 -3.55 24.52 20.11
N GLN A 78 -3.35 24.81 18.82
CA GLN A 78 -2.81 23.87 17.84
C GLN A 78 -1.30 24.02 17.63
N GLN A 79 -0.66 25.03 18.20
CA GLN A 79 0.77 25.29 17.96
C GLN A 79 1.70 24.14 18.40
N ILE A 80 1.21 23.26 19.26
CA ILE A 80 1.96 22.12 19.83
C ILE A 80 1.97 20.87 18.93
N ILE A 81 1.18 20.84 17.85
CA ILE A 81 1.07 19.68 16.95
C ILE A 81 1.52 20.03 15.53
N GLY A 82 2.10 19.04 14.85
CA GLY A 82 2.45 19.16 13.43
C GLY A 82 1.22 19.06 12.52
N SER A 83 1.38 19.46 11.26
CA SER A 83 0.30 19.49 10.26
C SER A 83 -0.44 18.14 10.11
N SER A 84 0.27 17.01 10.05
CA SER A 84 -0.36 15.69 9.93
C SER A 84 -1.20 15.29 11.15
N ALA A 85 -0.78 15.68 12.35
CA ALA A 85 -1.55 15.46 13.57
C ALA A 85 -2.72 16.45 13.67
N GLY A 86 -2.54 17.66 13.13
CA GLY A 86 -3.57 18.70 13.03
C GLY A 86 -4.76 18.34 12.15
N LEU A 87 -4.61 17.36 11.25
CA LEU A 87 -5.68 16.82 10.40
C LEU A 87 -6.56 15.76 11.10
N ILE A 88 -6.25 15.41 12.37
CA ILE A 88 -7.03 14.42 13.14
C ILE A 88 -8.09 15.17 13.95
N PRO A 89 -9.40 15.02 13.64
CA PRO A 89 -10.45 15.61 14.48
C PRO A 89 -10.47 14.91 15.84
N PHE A 90 -10.86 15.63 16.89
CA PHE A 90 -10.92 15.10 18.26
C PHE A 90 -9.61 14.42 18.73
N VAL A 91 -8.45 14.93 18.30
CA VAL A 91 -7.15 14.34 18.64
C VAL A 91 -6.92 14.26 20.15
N GLU A 92 -7.52 15.19 20.92
CA GLU A 92 -7.49 15.23 22.38
C GLU A 92 -8.24 14.06 23.03
N LYS A 93 -9.08 13.34 22.28
CA LYS A 93 -9.82 12.14 22.72
C LYS A 93 -9.13 10.83 22.32
N ASN A 94 -7.95 10.92 21.72
CA ASN A 94 -7.16 9.75 21.32
C ASN A 94 -5.93 9.60 22.23
N TYR A 95 -5.56 8.36 22.49
CA TYR A 95 -4.26 8.05 23.06
C TYR A 95 -3.13 8.44 22.09
N VAL A 96 -2.06 9.04 22.62
CA VAL A 96 -0.99 9.69 21.84
C VAL A 96 -0.38 8.77 20.78
N TYR A 97 -0.07 7.52 21.12
CA TYR A 97 0.51 6.58 20.15
C TYR A 97 -0.47 6.21 19.02
N ARG A 98 -1.79 6.29 19.25
CA ARG A 98 -2.77 6.09 18.17
C ARG A 98 -2.85 7.30 17.24
N SER A 99 -2.76 8.51 17.78
CA SER A 99 -2.63 9.73 16.98
C SER A 99 -1.34 9.74 16.14
N LEU A 100 -0.23 9.22 16.68
CA LEU A 100 1.01 9.02 15.91
C LEU A 100 0.78 8.05 14.74
N MET A 101 0.12 6.92 14.99
CA MET A 101 -0.22 5.96 13.94
C MET A 101 -1.13 6.59 12.88
N GLY A 102 -2.18 7.33 13.27
CA GLY A 102 -3.07 8.03 12.35
C GLY A 102 -2.35 9.08 11.50
N SER A 103 -1.43 9.84 12.11
CA SER A 103 -0.57 10.79 11.40
C SER A 103 0.31 10.10 10.34
N ASN A 104 0.85 8.91 10.67
CA ASN A 104 1.66 8.12 9.74
C ASN A 104 0.83 7.49 8.62
N GLN A 105 -0.39 7.03 8.93
CA GLN A 105 -1.31 6.43 7.96
C GLN A 105 -1.76 7.43 6.90
N GLN A 106 -2.02 8.68 7.29
CA GLN A 106 -2.35 9.75 6.34
C GLN A 106 -1.26 9.96 5.29
N ARG A 107 0.03 9.82 5.65
CA ARG A 107 1.15 9.90 4.71
C ARG A 107 1.27 8.69 3.77
N GLN A 108 0.60 7.59 4.10
CA GLN A 108 0.52 6.38 3.29
C GLN A 108 -0.74 6.33 2.42
N ALA A 109 -1.55 7.40 2.43
CA ALA A 109 -2.78 7.48 1.65
C ALA A 109 -2.47 7.40 0.16
N VAL A 110 -3.21 6.56 -0.55
CA VAL A 110 -3.14 6.47 -2.02
C VAL A 110 -4.11 7.47 -2.63
N PRO A 111 -3.69 8.31 -3.59
CA PRO A 111 -4.61 9.17 -4.32
C PRO A 111 -5.69 8.36 -5.05
N LEU A 112 -6.94 8.67 -4.73
CA LEU A 112 -8.11 8.08 -5.36
C LEU A 112 -8.45 8.78 -6.67
N ILE A 113 -9.15 8.09 -7.58
CA ILE A 113 -9.61 8.69 -8.85
C ILE A 113 -10.62 9.83 -8.64
N SER A 114 -11.38 9.74 -7.55
CA SER A 114 -12.45 10.66 -7.16
C SER A 114 -12.27 11.02 -5.68
N PRO A 115 -11.34 11.92 -5.34
CA PRO A 115 -11.11 12.32 -3.95
C PRO A 115 -12.31 13.11 -3.40
N GLU A 116 -12.51 13.08 -2.09
CA GLU A 116 -13.55 13.84 -1.38
C GLU A 116 -12.99 14.38 -0.08
N SER A 117 -13.17 15.67 0.18
CA SER A 117 -12.71 16.27 1.43
C SER A 117 -13.64 15.88 2.59
N PRO A 118 -13.10 15.64 3.79
CA PRO A 118 -13.84 15.04 4.89
C PRO A 118 -15.06 15.88 5.31
N ILE A 119 -16.19 15.24 5.59
CA ILE A 119 -17.38 15.89 6.19
C ILE A 119 -17.02 16.49 7.55
N VAL A 120 -16.23 15.76 8.35
CA VAL A 120 -15.69 16.22 9.63
C VAL A 120 -14.21 16.56 9.45
N GLY A 121 -13.90 17.81 9.14
CA GLY A 121 -12.54 18.31 9.04
C GLY A 121 -11.99 18.87 10.35
N THR A 122 -10.80 19.44 10.29
CA THR A 122 -10.21 20.21 11.40
C THR A 122 -10.01 21.68 11.09
N GLY A 123 -10.10 22.06 9.81
CA GLY A 123 -9.74 23.37 9.28
C GLY A 123 -8.28 23.47 8.82
N PHE A 124 -7.48 22.43 9.02
CA PHE A 124 -6.12 22.35 8.45
C PHE A 124 -6.13 21.98 6.97
N GLU A 125 -7.19 21.36 6.48
CA GLU A 125 -7.25 20.76 5.15
C GLU A 125 -6.97 21.77 4.03
N SER A 126 -7.54 22.97 4.12
CA SER A 126 -7.30 24.06 3.15
C SER A 126 -5.87 24.60 3.23
N SER A 127 -5.39 24.87 4.44
CA SER A 127 -4.03 25.37 4.66
C SER A 127 -2.98 24.36 4.18
N VAL A 128 -3.20 23.06 4.40
CA VAL A 128 -2.31 22.01 3.89
C VAL A 128 -2.38 21.94 2.37
N ALA A 129 -3.57 21.97 1.78
CA ALA A 129 -3.78 21.93 0.33
C ALA A 129 -3.08 23.09 -0.40
N GLU A 130 -3.24 24.33 0.08
CA GLU A 130 -2.57 25.52 -0.46
C GLU A 130 -1.04 25.43 -0.43
N ASN A 131 -0.51 24.75 0.58
CA ASN A 131 0.93 24.52 0.73
C ASN A 131 1.40 23.23 0.04
N THR A 132 0.49 22.48 -0.60
CA THR A 132 0.85 21.39 -1.50
C THR A 132 0.99 21.96 -2.92
N GLY A 133 2.05 21.59 -3.64
CA GLY A 133 2.19 21.95 -5.07
C GLY A 133 1.16 21.28 -6.00
N GLN A 134 0.04 20.79 -5.45
CA GLN A 134 -1.05 20.13 -6.15
C GLN A 134 -2.27 21.05 -6.34
N LEU A 135 -2.35 22.17 -5.64
CA LEU A 135 -3.40 23.16 -5.83
C LEU A 135 -2.87 24.37 -6.61
N VAL A 136 -3.46 24.68 -7.76
CA VAL A 136 -3.21 25.93 -8.49
C VAL A 136 -4.35 26.89 -8.20
N ALA A 137 -4.07 27.94 -7.45
CA ALA A 137 -5.03 28.98 -7.08
C ALA A 137 -4.83 30.26 -7.92
N ALA A 138 -5.88 31.07 -8.01
CA ALA A 138 -5.86 32.34 -8.71
C ALA A 138 -4.93 33.35 -8.03
N GLU A 139 -4.01 33.94 -8.80
CA GLU A 139 -3.03 34.90 -8.29
C GLU A 139 -3.66 36.24 -7.89
N GLU A 140 -4.70 36.64 -8.62
CA GLU A 140 -5.43 37.90 -8.46
C GLU A 140 -6.91 37.71 -8.83
N ASP A 141 -7.71 38.75 -8.60
CA ASP A 141 -9.06 38.80 -9.14
C ASP A 141 -9.03 38.84 -10.68
N GLY A 142 -9.78 37.94 -11.31
CA GLY A 142 -9.75 37.75 -12.75
C GLY A 142 -11.01 37.10 -13.31
N GLU A 143 -10.99 36.86 -14.61
CA GLU A 143 -12.05 36.15 -15.34
C GLU A 143 -11.45 35.04 -16.20
N VAL A 144 -12.05 33.86 -16.17
CA VAL A 144 -11.62 32.72 -16.96
C VAL A 144 -12.05 32.91 -18.41
N VAL A 145 -11.07 33.06 -19.30
CA VAL A 145 -11.29 33.28 -20.74
C VAL A 145 -11.53 31.96 -21.48
N SER A 146 -10.81 30.90 -21.06
CA SER A 146 -10.94 29.56 -21.61
C SER A 146 -10.56 28.55 -20.54
N ALA A 147 -11.34 27.47 -20.42
CA ALA A 147 -11.04 26.34 -19.56
C ALA A 147 -11.25 25.04 -20.33
N THR A 148 -10.17 24.29 -20.53
CA THR A 148 -10.14 22.97 -21.15
C THR A 148 -9.37 22.00 -20.25
N GLY A 149 -9.39 20.70 -20.54
CA GLY A 149 -8.60 19.74 -19.76
C GLY A 149 -7.10 19.99 -19.81
N ASP A 150 -6.59 20.54 -20.92
CA ASP A 150 -5.15 20.70 -21.17
C ASP A 150 -4.63 22.12 -20.91
N GLU A 151 -5.52 23.11 -20.87
CA GLU A 151 -5.16 24.52 -20.73
C GLU A 151 -6.29 25.32 -20.06
N VAL A 152 -5.91 26.17 -19.10
CA VAL A 152 -6.78 27.20 -18.52
C VAL A 152 -6.17 28.56 -18.73
N VAL A 153 -6.95 29.51 -19.22
CA VAL A 153 -6.49 30.85 -19.52
C VAL A 153 -7.30 31.86 -18.74
N VAL A 154 -6.65 32.59 -17.85
CA VAL A 154 -7.26 33.58 -16.97
C VAL A 154 -6.80 34.97 -17.35
N LYS A 155 -7.74 35.92 -17.41
CA LYS A 155 -7.45 37.34 -17.59
C LYS A 155 -7.56 38.05 -16.24
N TYR A 156 -6.40 38.38 -15.68
CA TYR A 156 -6.30 39.17 -14.47
C TYR A 156 -6.35 40.67 -14.77
N LYS A 157 -6.73 41.46 -13.77
CA LYS A 157 -6.79 42.93 -13.89
C LYS A 157 -5.41 43.57 -14.04
N LYS A 158 -4.36 43.04 -13.38
CA LYS A 158 -3.00 43.63 -13.44
C LYS A 158 -2.02 42.79 -14.24
N ALA A 159 -1.98 41.47 -14.00
CA ALA A 159 -1.03 40.57 -14.65
C ALA A 159 -1.36 40.28 -16.14
N GLY A 160 -2.52 40.71 -16.64
CA GLY A 160 -2.94 40.45 -18.01
C GLY A 160 -3.42 39.01 -18.19
N LYS A 161 -3.11 38.40 -19.33
CA LYS A 161 -3.57 37.04 -19.69
C LYS A 161 -2.51 36.02 -19.29
N VAL A 162 -2.86 35.14 -18.35
CA VAL A 162 -2.00 34.07 -17.83
C VAL A 162 -2.58 32.72 -18.23
N THR A 163 -1.70 31.81 -18.64
CA THR A 163 -2.06 30.46 -19.06
C THR A 163 -1.50 29.44 -18.06
N TYR A 164 -2.36 28.54 -17.60
CA TYR A 164 -2.03 27.43 -16.73
C TYR A 164 -2.18 26.10 -17.49
N GLN A 165 -1.20 25.21 -17.33
CA GLN A 165 -1.16 23.90 -17.97
C GLN A 165 -1.24 22.79 -16.90
N PRO A 166 -2.36 22.06 -16.81
CA PRO A 166 -2.49 20.92 -15.90
C PRO A 166 -1.54 19.78 -16.26
N GLN A 167 -1.10 19.04 -15.24
CA GLN A 167 -0.34 17.79 -15.39
C GLN A 167 -1.28 16.59 -15.49
N HIS A 168 -1.13 15.78 -16.55
CA HIS A 168 -1.95 14.58 -16.77
C HIS A 168 -1.14 13.30 -16.62
N PHE A 169 -1.64 12.36 -15.81
CA PHE A 169 -1.10 11.01 -15.65
C PHE A 169 0.43 10.92 -15.47
N VAL A 170 0.99 11.79 -14.63
CA VAL A 170 2.43 11.79 -14.34
C VAL A 170 2.71 10.81 -13.20
N ARG A 171 3.70 9.94 -13.39
CA ARG A 171 4.13 8.99 -12.36
C ARG A 171 4.82 9.72 -11.21
N SER A 172 4.38 9.48 -9.98
CA SER A 172 5.08 9.94 -8.77
C SER A 172 6.28 9.04 -8.42
N ASN A 173 7.10 9.45 -7.44
CA ASN A 173 8.22 8.62 -6.98
C ASN A 173 7.76 7.28 -6.38
N GLU A 174 6.60 7.25 -5.73
CA GLU A 174 6.00 6.04 -5.14
C GLU A 174 5.20 5.20 -6.15
N GLY A 175 5.13 5.64 -7.42
CA GLY A 175 4.37 4.96 -8.47
C GLY A 175 2.86 5.24 -8.44
N SER A 176 2.39 6.20 -7.63
CA SER A 176 1.04 6.74 -7.72
C SER A 176 0.88 7.69 -8.92
N CYS A 177 -0.37 8.03 -9.25
CA CYS A 177 -0.70 8.93 -10.35
C CYS A 177 -0.87 10.38 -9.86
N ILE A 178 -0.06 11.29 -10.40
CA ILE A 178 -0.27 12.73 -10.32
C ILE A 178 -1.15 13.12 -11.51
N ASN A 179 -2.37 13.50 -11.22
CA ASN A 179 -3.33 13.94 -12.23
C ASN A 179 -4.07 15.18 -11.75
N GLN A 180 -3.95 16.26 -12.52
CA GLN A 180 -4.58 17.54 -12.26
C GLN A 180 -5.86 17.71 -13.06
N LYS A 181 -6.91 18.21 -12.41
CA LYS A 181 -8.23 18.46 -12.98
C LYS A 181 -8.53 19.94 -12.90
N VAL A 182 -9.03 20.49 -14.00
CA VAL A 182 -9.54 21.86 -14.03
C VAL A 182 -10.90 21.89 -13.37
N VAL A 183 -11.08 22.80 -12.39
CA VAL A 183 -12.33 22.92 -11.63
C VAL A 183 -13.17 24.14 -12.01
N VAL A 184 -12.57 25.10 -12.70
CA VAL A 184 -13.25 26.31 -13.18
C VAL A 184 -13.85 26.11 -14.57
N ARG A 185 -14.85 26.94 -14.90
CA ARG A 185 -15.51 26.99 -16.20
C ARG A 185 -15.19 28.30 -16.92
N THR A 186 -15.35 28.27 -18.23
CA THR A 186 -15.19 29.49 -19.05
C THR A 186 -16.25 30.52 -18.67
N GLY A 187 -15.81 31.75 -18.38
CA GLY A 187 -16.67 32.85 -17.91
C GLY A 187 -16.74 33.01 -16.39
N ASP A 188 -16.12 32.11 -15.61
CA ASP A 188 -16.11 32.23 -14.16
C ASP A 188 -15.29 33.45 -13.71
N LYS A 189 -15.80 34.15 -12.68
CA LYS A 189 -15.12 35.26 -12.03
C LYS A 189 -14.37 34.73 -10.82
N LEU A 190 -13.06 34.91 -10.80
CA LEU A 190 -12.17 34.44 -9.76
C LEU A 190 -11.81 35.58 -8.81
N LYS A 191 -11.74 35.26 -7.53
CA LYS A 191 -11.04 36.05 -6.52
C LYS A 191 -9.64 35.50 -6.31
N LYS A 192 -8.73 36.34 -5.81
CA LYS A 192 -7.43 35.87 -5.36
C LYS A 192 -7.57 34.70 -4.38
N GLY A 193 -6.91 33.59 -4.67
CA GLY A 193 -6.93 32.36 -3.86
C GLY A 193 -7.95 31.32 -4.31
N ASP A 194 -8.86 31.63 -5.23
CA ASP A 194 -9.85 30.65 -5.69
C ASP A 194 -9.16 29.49 -6.44
N PRO A 195 -9.58 28.22 -6.22
CA PRO A 195 -8.98 27.06 -6.87
C PRO A 195 -9.28 27.05 -8.38
N ILE A 196 -8.23 26.92 -9.20
CA ILE A 196 -8.33 26.82 -10.67
C ILE A 196 -8.13 25.37 -11.12
N ILE A 197 -7.08 24.73 -10.59
CA ILE A 197 -6.68 23.36 -10.92
C ILE A 197 -6.42 22.60 -9.62
N GLU A 198 -7.04 21.43 -9.49
CA GLU A 198 -6.89 20.54 -8.34
C GLU A 198 -6.13 19.27 -8.74
N GLY A 199 -5.06 18.96 -8.02
CA GLY A 199 -4.21 17.80 -8.25
C GLY A 199 -4.62 16.56 -7.48
N MET A 200 -3.62 15.71 -7.22
CA MET A 200 -3.86 14.47 -6.48
C MET A 200 -4.35 14.77 -5.06
N SER A 201 -5.38 14.04 -4.62
CA SER A 201 -5.92 14.13 -3.26
C SER A 201 -6.35 15.54 -2.82
N ILE A 202 -6.85 16.37 -3.73
CA ILE A 202 -7.46 17.68 -3.43
C ILE A 202 -8.91 17.69 -3.92
N GLN A 203 -9.81 18.28 -3.14
CA GLN A 203 -11.20 18.53 -3.53
C GLN A 203 -11.71 19.81 -2.89
N GLY A 204 -12.17 20.77 -3.70
CA GLY A 204 -12.71 22.05 -3.21
C GLY A 204 -11.67 22.93 -2.49
N GLY A 205 -10.41 22.88 -2.90
CA GLY A 205 -9.30 23.55 -2.22
C GLY A 205 -8.89 22.92 -0.89
N GLU A 206 -9.42 21.74 -0.54
CA GLU A 206 -9.12 21.01 0.70
C GLU A 206 -8.41 19.69 0.42
N LEU A 207 -7.56 19.27 1.37
CA LEU A 207 -6.92 17.96 1.33
C LEU A 207 -7.96 16.83 1.47
N ALA A 208 -7.91 15.88 0.54
CA ALA A 208 -8.88 14.80 0.36
C ALA A 208 -8.17 13.45 0.14
N LEU A 209 -7.70 12.85 1.24
CA LEU A 209 -6.90 11.61 1.23
C LEU A 209 -7.72 10.31 1.11
N GLY A 210 -9.03 10.38 1.29
CA GLY A 210 -9.92 9.23 1.45
C GLY A 210 -11.37 9.57 1.09
N LYS A 211 -12.31 8.87 1.71
CA LYS A 211 -13.76 9.01 1.50
C LYS A 211 -14.52 8.87 2.82
N ASP A 212 -15.62 9.61 2.95
CA ASP A 212 -16.58 9.43 4.03
C ASP A 212 -17.46 8.20 3.77
N LEU A 213 -17.38 7.19 4.62
CA LEU A 213 -18.15 5.95 4.49
C LEU A 213 -19.19 5.82 5.60
N VAL A 214 -20.33 5.18 5.32
CA VAL A 214 -21.30 4.76 6.35
C VAL A 214 -20.73 3.56 7.10
N VAL A 215 -20.39 3.75 8.37
CA VAL A 215 -19.74 2.76 9.23
C VAL A 215 -20.73 2.21 10.25
N ALA A 216 -20.73 0.89 10.46
CA ALA A 216 -21.37 0.25 11.61
C ALA A 216 -20.32 -0.39 12.54
N PHE A 217 -20.46 -0.17 13.85
CA PHE A 217 -19.64 -0.81 14.88
C PHE A 217 -20.33 -2.04 15.45
N MET A 218 -20.15 -3.20 14.82
CA MET A 218 -20.72 -4.48 15.26
C MET A 218 -19.85 -5.66 14.83
N PRO A 219 -19.80 -6.78 15.58
CA PRO A 219 -19.21 -8.01 15.10
C PRO A 219 -20.07 -8.63 13.99
N TRP A 220 -19.43 -9.29 13.02
CA TRP A 220 -20.13 -9.93 11.90
C TRP A 220 -19.51 -11.28 11.55
N GLN A 221 -20.12 -12.36 12.05
CA GLN A 221 -19.77 -13.77 11.74
C GLN A 221 -18.26 -14.10 11.82
N GLY A 222 -17.49 -13.38 12.63
CA GLY A 222 -16.04 -13.52 12.72
C GLY A 222 -15.24 -12.92 11.55
N TYR A 223 -15.87 -12.42 10.49
CA TYR A 223 -15.16 -11.82 9.35
C TYR A 223 -14.44 -10.52 9.71
N ASN A 224 -14.87 -9.83 10.76
CA ASN A 224 -14.17 -8.67 11.32
C ASN A 224 -13.47 -9.00 12.66
N PHE A 225 -12.99 -10.24 12.83
CA PHE A 225 -12.18 -10.60 13.99
C PHE A 225 -10.93 -9.72 14.11
N GLU A 226 -10.62 -9.27 15.33
CA GLU A 226 -9.53 -8.34 15.63
C GLU A 226 -9.58 -7.05 14.78
N ASP A 227 -8.71 -6.96 13.78
CA ASP A 227 -8.52 -5.80 12.88
C ASP A 227 -9.06 -6.04 11.47
N ALA A 228 -9.73 -7.16 11.24
CA ALA A 228 -10.32 -7.41 9.94
C ALA A 228 -11.49 -6.46 9.68
N ILE A 229 -11.63 -6.04 8.42
CA ILE A 229 -12.64 -5.11 7.95
C ILE A 229 -13.53 -5.82 6.92
N ILE A 230 -14.82 -5.51 6.95
CA ILE A 230 -15.77 -5.93 5.93
C ILE A 230 -16.22 -4.70 5.19
N ILE A 231 -16.26 -4.77 3.86
CA ILE A 231 -16.75 -3.69 3.01
C ILE A 231 -17.89 -4.16 2.12
N SER A 232 -18.74 -3.21 1.74
CA SER A 232 -19.79 -3.42 0.74
C SER A 232 -19.20 -3.49 -0.67
N ARG A 233 -19.73 -4.39 -1.50
CA ARG A 233 -19.39 -4.52 -2.93
C ARG A 233 -19.67 -3.23 -3.70
N LYS A 234 -20.62 -2.41 -3.24
CA LYS A 234 -20.88 -1.07 -3.77
C LYS A 234 -19.60 -0.24 -3.92
N LEU A 235 -18.68 -0.32 -2.95
CA LEU A 235 -17.43 0.45 -2.97
C LEU A 235 -16.46 0.02 -4.08
N VAL A 236 -16.61 -1.21 -4.59
CA VAL A 236 -15.85 -1.76 -5.72
C VAL A 236 -16.51 -1.38 -7.05
N GLU A 237 -17.84 -1.44 -7.10
CA GLU A 237 -18.65 -1.15 -8.30
C GLU A 237 -18.63 0.33 -8.66
N ASP A 238 -18.80 1.22 -7.68
CA ASP A 238 -18.85 2.68 -7.87
C ASP A 238 -17.45 3.33 -7.95
N ASP A 239 -16.39 2.52 -7.91
CA ASP A 239 -14.99 2.97 -7.92
C ASP A 239 -14.63 3.99 -6.81
N THR A 240 -15.38 3.96 -5.70
CA THR A 240 -15.23 4.88 -4.54
C THR A 240 -13.82 4.88 -3.97
N LEU A 241 -13.17 3.71 -3.88
CA LEU A 241 -11.81 3.53 -3.36
C LEU A 241 -10.82 3.05 -4.43
N THR A 242 -11.07 3.40 -5.69
CA THR A 242 -10.20 3.05 -6.82
C THR A 242 -9.06 4.05 -6.96
N SER A 243 -7.85 3.54 -7.22
CA SER A 243 -6.63 4.34 -7.41
C SER A 243 -5.92 3.97 -8.72
N ILE A 244 -5.12 4.89 -9.25
CA ILE A 244 -4.29 4.64 -10.45
C ILE A 244 -2.83 4.55 -10.03
N HIS A 245 -2.16 3.48 -10.46
CA HIS A 245 -0.74 3.27 -10.26
C HIS A 245 -0.03 3.21 -11.60
N ILE A 246 1.09 3.91 -11.73
CA ILE A 246 1.89 3.93 -12.96
C ILE A 246 3.21 3.25 -12.66
N VAL A 247 3.42 2.10 -13.31
CA VAL A 247 4.66 1.34 -13.26
C VAL A 247 5.46 1.64 -14.52
N ASP A 248 6.75 1.88 -14.36
CA ASP A 248 7.67 2.05 -15.47
C ASP A 248 8.54 0.81 -15.65
N PHE A 249 8.72 0.42 -16.90
CA PHE A 249 9.60 -0.66 -17.33
C PHE A 249 10.70 -0.04 -18.18
N MET A 250 11.94 -0.27 -17.80
CA MET A 250 13.10 0.36 -18.41
C MET A 250 14.02 -0.71 -19.00
N THR A 251 14.39 -0.52 -20.26
CA THR A 251 15.25 -1.43 -21.00
C THR A 251 16.38 -0.66 -21.63
N GLU A 252 17.61 -1.05 -21.31
CA GLU A 252 18.82 -0.51 -21.91
C GLU A 252 19.28 -1.41 -23.06
N VAL A 253 19.65 -0.77 -24.18
CA VAL A 253 20.19 -1.40 -25.38
C VAL A 253 21.69 -1.13 -25.37
N ARG A 254 22.47 -2.21 -25.28
CA ARG A 254 23.91 -2.14 -25.05
C ARG A 254 24.71 -2.52 -26.28
N GLU A 255 25.91 -1.97 -26.37
CA GLU A 255 26.95 -2.47 -27.25
C GLU A 255 27.65 -3.65 -26.56
N THR A 256 27.55 -4.85 -27.15
CA THR A 256 28.24 -6.05 -26.65
C THR A 256 29.48 -6.34 -27.49
N LYS A 257 30.37 -7.21 -26.99
CA LYS A 257 31.56 -7.63 -27.74
C LYS A 257 31.25 -8.36 -29.05
N LEU A 258 30.08 -9.01 -29.13
CA LEU A 258 29.64 -9.79 -30.28
C LEU A 258 28.83 -8.96 -31.29
N GLY A 259 28.49 -7.72 -30.92
CA GLY A 259 27.67 -6.81 -31.72
C GLY A 259 26.71 -5.99 -30.84
N PRO A 260 26.08 -4.95 -31.40
CA PRO A 260 25.08 -4.18 -30.68
C PRO A 260 23.81 -5.02 -30.45
N GLU A 261 23.18 -4.84 -29.29
CA GLU A 261 21.78 -5.24 -29.11
C GLU A 261 20.89 -4.36 -30.00
N ILE A 262 19.81 -4.94 -30.52
CA ILE A 262 18.89 -4.26 -31.43
C ILE A 262 17.48 -4.37 -30.89
N VAL A 263 16.73 -3.26 -30.95
CA VAL A 263 15.28 -3.26 -30.70
C VAL A 263 14.57 -3.49 -32.02
N THR A 264 13.70 -4.50 -32.06
CA THR A 264 13.00 -4.90 -33.28
C THR A 264 11.77 -5.73 -32.94
N ARG A 265 10.76 -5.66 -33.82
CA ARG A 265 9.60 -6.54 -33.80
C ARG A 265 9.92 -7.97 -34.22
N ASP A 266 11.03 -8.18 -34.94
CA ASP A 266 11.40 -9.46 -35.52
C ASP A 266 12.20 -10.34 -34.53
N ILE A 267 11.46 -10.93 -33.59
CA ILE A 267 11.99 -11.71 -32.45
C ILE A 267 11.94 -13.21 -32.78
N PRO A 268 13.04 -13.97 -32.61
CA PRO A 268 13.05 -15.41 -32.92
C PRO A 268 12.15 -16.20 -31.96
N ASN A 269 11.49 -17.24 -32.49
CA ASN A 269 10.67 -18.20 -31.73
C ASN A 269 9.49 -17.57 -30.97
N VAL A 270 8.98 -16.43 -31.45
CA VAL A 270 7.80 -15.75 -30.90
C VAL A 270 6.68 -15.76 -31.94
N SER A 271 5.45 -16.07 -31.52
CA SER A 271 4.27 -16.07 -32.41
C SER A 271 3.85 -14.64 -32.80
N GLU A 272 3.23 -14.48 -33.96
CA GLU A 272 2.67 -13.18 -34.40
C GLU A 272 1.64 -12.62 -33.42
N GLU A 273 0.90 -13.48 -32.74
CA GLU A 273 -0.05 -13.06 -31.71
C GLU A 273 0.64 -12.37 -30.54
N ALA A 274 1.80 -12.86 -30.09
CA ALA A 274 2.57 -12.23 -29.02
C ALA A 274 3.20 -10.89 -29.46
N LEU A 275 3.36 -10.68 -30.77
CA LEU A 275 3.87 -9.43 -31.36
C LEU A 275 2.75 -8.41 -31.62
N ARG A 276 1.48 -8.76 -31.41
CA ARG A 276 0.32 -7.92 -31.78
C ARG A 276 0.34 -6.54 -31.16
N HIS A 277 0.97 -6.33 -30.00
CA HIS A 277 1.00 -5.04 -29.33
C HIS A 277 2.15 -4.14 -29.74
N LEU A 278 3.16 -4.69 -30.43
CA LEU A 278 4.34 -3.96 -30.87
C LEU A 278 4.06 -3.18 -32.16
N ASP A 279 4.71 -2.02 -32.29
CA ASP A 279 4.83 -1.28 -33.53
C ASP A 279 5.96 -1.85 -34.42
N ASP A 280 6.20 -1.19 -35.55
CA ASP A 280 7.20 -1.64 -36.53
C ASP A 280 8.64 -1.53 -35.99
N ASP A 281 8.88 -0.66 -35.00
CA ASP A 281 10.18 -0.51 -34.32
C ASP A 281 10.39 -1.59 -33.24
N GLY A 282 9.35 -2.37 -32.89
CA GLY A 282 9.42 -3.37 -31.83
C GLY A 282 9.10 -2.83 -30.45
N ILE A 283 8.44 -1.69 -30.35
CA ILE A 283 8.05 -1.04 -29.09
C ILE A 283 6.54 -1.14 -28.93
N VAL A 284 6.05 -1.33 -27.71
CA VAL A 284 4.62 -1.42 -27.46
C VAL A 284 3.88 -0.12 -27.78
N ARG A 285 2.72 -0.24 -28.43
CA ARG A 285 1.89 0.89 -28.83
C ARG A 285 1.20 1.54 -27.61
N ILE A 286 1.18 2.88 -27.57
CA ILE A 286 0.43 3.63 -26.56
C ILE A 286 -1.06 3.29 -26.69
N GLY A 287 -1.70 3.00 -25.57
CA GLY A 287 -3.08 2.57 -25.49
C GLY A 287 -3.30 1.06 -25.58
N ALA A 288 -2.25 0.26 -25.84
CA ALA A 288 -2.33 -1.19 -25.75
C ALA A 288 -2.62 -1.63 -24.32
N GLU A 289 -3.51 -2.60 -24.16
CA GLU A 289 -3.74 -3.31 -22.91
C GLU A 289 -2.82 -4.53 -22.86
N VAL A 290 -1.98 -4.59 -21.82
CA VAL A 290 -0.89 -5.54 -21.69
C VAL A 290 -1.06 -6.38 -20.42
N HIS A 291 -0.87 -7.68 -20.58
CA HIS A 291 -1.01 -8.70 -19.56
C HIS A 291 0.35 -9.34 -19.23
N PRO A 292 0.47 -10.08 -18.10
CA PRO A 292 1.71 -10.81 -17.78
C PRO A 292 2.22 -11.64 -18.95
N GLY A 293 3.51 -11.50 -19.29
CA GLY A 293 4.15 -12.21 -20.39
C GLY A 293 4.17 -11.47 -21.74
N ASP A 294 3.29 -10.47 -21.94
CA ASP A 294 3.28 -9.65 -23.15
C ASP A 294 4.59 -8.86 -23.30
N ILE A 295 5.02 -8.68 -24.55
CA ILE A 295 6.26 -7.99 -24.88
C ILE A 295 6.03 -6.48 -24.89
N LEU A 296 6.79 -5.76 -24.07
CA LEU A 296 6.77 -4.30 -24.00
C LEU A 296 7.81 -3.66 -24.93
N VAL A 297 9.00 -4.28 -25.00
CA VAL A 297 10.08 -3.85 -25.90
C VAL A 297 10.76 -5.10 -26.43
N GLY A 298 10.62 -5.33 -27.74
CA GLY A 298 11.31 -6.39 -28.46
C GLY A 298 12.80 -6.10 -28.53
N LYS A 299 13.62 -6.93 -27.89
CA LYS A 299 15.08 -6.77 -27.86
C LYS A 299 15.77 -8.08 -28.19
N ILE A 300 16.74 -8.02 -29.08
CA ILE A 300 17.56 -9.15 -29.46
C ILE A 300 19.03 -8.88 -29.15
N THR A 301 19.72 -9.90 -28.62
CA THR A 301 21.16 -9.86 -28.30
C THR A 301 21.90 -10.89 -29.17
N PRO A 302 22.97 -10.52 -29.89
CA PRO A 302 23.75 -11.48 -30.68
C PRO A 302 24.37 -12.58 -29.79
N LYS A 303 24.31 -13.83 -30.26
CA LYS A 303 24.86 -15.03 -29.60
C LYS A 303 26.13 -15.49 -30.29
N GLY A 304 27.10 -15.97 -29.50
CA GLY A 304 28.30 -16.60 -30.04
C GLY A 304 28.07 -18.09 -30.38
N GLU A 305 28.72 -18.61 -31.41
CA GLU A 305 28.59 -20.02 -31.83
C GLU A 305 29.13 -21.01 -30.78
N GLN A 306 30.09 -20.57 -29.95
CA GLN A 306 30.67 -21.36 -28.85
C GLN A 306 29.75 -21.51 -27.64
N GLU A 307 28.72 -20.66 -27.48
CA GLU A 307 27.84 -20.67 -26.31
C GLU A 307 26.68 -21.68 -26.41
N LEU A 308 26.47 -22.32 -27.57
CA LEU A 308 25.41 -23.31 -27.75
C LEU A 308 25.77 -24.62 -27.06
N SER A 309 24.81 -25.18 -26.32
CA SER A 309 24.95 -26.52 -25.73
C SER A 309 24.98 -27.60 -26.82
N SER A 310 25.50 -28.79 -26.49
CA SER A 310 25.55 -29.92 -27.42
C SER A 310 24.15 -30.31 -27.91
N GLU A 311 23.15 -30.22 -27.03
CA GLU A 311 21.73 -30.48 -27.30
C GLU A 311 21.14 -29.40 -28.21
N GLU A 312 21.40 -28.12 -27.93
CA GLU A 312 20.93 -27.02 -28.79
C GLU A 312 21.55 -27.09 -30.20
N ARG A 313 22.83 -27.49 -30.30
CA ARG A 313 23.49 -27.73 -31.59
C ARG A 313 22.84 -28.87 -32.36
N LEU A 314 22.49 -29.97 -31.68
CA LEU A 314 21.80 -31.10 -32.29
C LEU A 314 20.40 -30.69 -32.77
N LEU A 315 19.63 -29.98 -31.93
CA LEU A 315 18.31 -29.45 -32.30
C LEU A 315 18.40 -28.56 -33.54
N ARG A 316 19.40 -27.66 -33.60
CA ARG A 316 19.65 -26.80 -34.77
C ARG A 316 19.95 -27.63 -36.03
N ALA A 317 20.73 -28.70 -35.91
CA ALA A 317 21.06 -29.58 -37.03
C ALA A 317 19.84 -30.38 -37.53
N ILE A 318 18.94 -30.79 -36.63
CA ILE A 318 17.73 -31.57 -36.95
C ILE A 318 16.66 -30.70 -37.59
N PHE A 319 16.32 -29.56 -36.97
CA PHE A 319 15.19 -28.75 -37.41
C PHE A 319 15.52 -27.83 -38.60
N GLY A 320 16.80 -27.69 -38.96
CA GLY A 320 17.24 -26.94 -40.14
C GLY A 320 16.82 -25.47 -40.12
N GLU A 321 16.28 -24.99 -39.00
CA GLU A 321 15.95 -23.60 -38.81
C GLU A 321 17.25 -22.81 -38.94
N LYS A 322 17.26 -21.86 -39.87
CA LYS A 322 18.14 -20.70 -39.77
C LYS A 322 17.70 -19.88 -38.55
N ALA A 323 17.80 -20.46 -37.36
CA ALA A 323 17.64 -19.75 -36.12
C ALA A 323 18.64 -18.60 -36.20
N LYS A 324 18.11 -17.38 -36.21
CA LYS A 324 18.92 -16.17 -36.23
C LYS A 324 19.93 -16.28 -35.09
N ASP A 325 21.17 -15.86 -35.32
CA ASP A 325 22.28 -15.93 -34.35
C ASP A 325 22.08 -14.94 -33.17
N VAL A 326 20.85 -14.79 -32.70
CA VAL A 326 20.40 -13.81 -31.72
C VAL A 326 19.48 -14.47 -30.69
N ARG A 327 19.51 -13.96 -29.47
CA ARG A 327 18.67 -14.37 -28.35
C ARG A 327 17.55 -13.35 -28.15
N ASP A 328 16.34 -13.82 -27.84
CA ASP A 328 15.32 -12.96 -27.25
C ASP A 328 15.74 -12.53 -25.84
N THR A 329 15.96 -11.22 -25.67
CA THR A 329 16.22 -10.54 -24.39
C THR A 329 15.22 -9.41 -24.17
N SER A 330 14.03 -9.56 -24.75
CA SER A 330 12.95 -8.57 -24.72
C SER A 330 12.46 -8.30 -23.31
N GLN A 331 12.01 -7.06 -23.11
CA GLN A 331 11.33 -6.68 -21.88
C GLN A 331 9.88 -7.12 -21.95
N ARG A 332 9.49 -7.94 -20.97
CA ARG A 332 8.12 -8.44 -20.84
C ARG A 332 7.43 -7.84 -19.63
N MET A 333 6.10 -7.86 -19.64
CA MET A 333 5.30 -7.51 -18.47
C MET A 333 5.57 -8.52 -17.35
N SER A 334 5.87 -8.01 -16.15
CA SER A 334 6.10 -8.86 -14.97
C SER A 334 4.83 -9.58 -14.52
N ASN A 335 5.01 -10.76 -13.92
CA ASN A 335 3.92 -11.54 -13.34
C ASN A 335 3.12 -10.72 -12.31
N GLY A 336 1.80 -10.86 -12.36
CA GLY A 336 0.86 -10.18 -11.44
C GLY A 336 0.59 -8.70 -11.75
N LYS A 337 1.17 -8.13 -12.82
CA LYS A 337 0.88 -6.78 -13.28
C LYS A 337 0.16 -6.82 -14.63
N HIS A 338 -0.80 -5.94 -14.80
CA HIS A 338 -1.50 -5.69 -16.05
C HIS A 338 -1.83 -4.21 -16.11
N GLY A 339 -2.18 -3.72 -17.29
CA GLY A 339 -2.68 -2.36 -17.43
C GLY A 339 -2.57 -1.84 -18.84
N LYS A 340 -2.77 -0.54 -18.97
CA LYS A 340 -2.74 0.15 -20.26
C LYS A 340 -1.46 0.94 -20.41
N VAL A 341 -0.80 0.84 -21.56
CA VAL A 341 0.36 1.65 -21.88
C VAL A 341 -0.09 3.12 -22.03
N VAL A 342 0.43 4.00 -21.18
CA VAL A 342 0.07 5.44 -21.16
C VAL A 342 1.16 6.34 -21.74
N GLY A 343 2.40 5.84 -21.83
CA GLY A 343 3.48 6.61 -22.42
C GLY A 343 4.70 5.76 -22.69
N VAL A 344 5.48 6.19 -23.68
CA VAL A 344 6.79 5.61 -23.98
C VAL A 344 7.77 6.76 -24.16
N LYS A 345 8.95 6.63 -23.55
CA LYS A 345 10.07 7.56 -23.72
C LYS A 345 11.26 6.79 -24.26
N VAL A 346 11.82 7.26 -25.37
CA VAL A 346 13.01 6.70 -25.99
C VAL A 346 14.13 7.72 -25.85
N PHE A 347 15.21 7.31 -25.20
CA PHE A 347 16.44 8.09 -25.06
C PHE A 347 17.52 7.44 -25.92
N SER A 348 18.03 8.17 -26.91
CA SER A 348 19.14 7.72 -27.73
C SER A 348 20.34 8.65 -27.59
N ARG A 349 21.55 8.09 -27.72
CA ARG A 349 22.77 8.88 -27.76
C ARG A 349 22.82 9.83 -28.96
N GLU A 350 22.22 9.41 -30.08
CA GLU A 350 22.12 10.20 -31.32
C GLU A 350 21.32 11.50 -31.11
N ASN A 351 20.29 11.46 -30.26
CA ASN A 351 19.49 12.63 -29.92
C ASN A 351 20.14 13.52 -28.83
N GLY A 352 21.40 13.26 -28.47
CA GLY A 352 22.16 14.05 -27.50
C GLY A 352 21.81 13.76 -26.03
N HIS A 353 21.12 12.65 -25.75
CA HIS A 353 20.85 12.25 -24.37
C HIS A 353 22.10 11.66 -23.70
N GLU A 354 22.33 12.03 -22.45
CA GLU A 354 23.40 11.48 -21.63
C GLU A 354 23.02 10.08 -21.16
N LEU A 355 23.68 9.07 -21.71
CA LEU A 355 23.47 7.65 -21.40
C LEU A 355 24.74 7.06 -20.78
N LYS A 356 24.58 5.98 -20.00
CA LYS A 356 25.72 5.23 -19.43
C LYS A 356 26.68 4.77 -20.54
N ALA A 357 27.96 4.62 -20.20
CA ALA A 357 28.95 4.09 -21.12
C ALA A 357 28.51 2.70 -21.65
N GLY A 358 28.61 2.50 -22.96
CA GLY A 358 28.15 1.27 -23.64
C GLY A 358 26.64 1.13 -23.84
N VAL A 359 25.82 2.11 -23.41
CA VAL A 359 24.38 2.17 -23.72
C VAL A 359 24.16 3.08 -24.92
N ILE A 360 23.50 2.53 -25.95
CA ILE A 360 23.20 3.20 -27.22
C ILE A 360 21.84 3.88 -27.13
N MET A 361 20.86 3.13 -26.62
CA MET A 361 19.47 3.54 -26.50
C MET A 361 18.88 3.00 -25.19
N GLN A 362 17.91 3.72 -24.65
CA GLN A 362 17.15 3.34 -23.48
C GLN A 362 15.67 3.61 -23.74
N VAL A 363 14.84 2.60 -23.58
CA VAL A 363 13.39 2.68 -23.77
C VAL A 363 12.73 2.55 -22.40
N GLN A 364 11.85 3.48 -22.08
CA GLN A 364 11.06 3.48 -20.85
C GLN A 364 9.57 3.46 -21.21
N VAL A 365 8.88 2.41 -20.79
CA VAL A 365 7.45 2.19 -21.03
C VAL A 365 6.68 2.41 -19.73
N PHE A 366 5.69 3.30 -19.75
CA PHE A 366 4.80 3.58 -18.62
C PHE A 366 3.49 2.83 -18.80
N VAL A 367 3.15 1.99 -17.83
CA VAL A 367 1.90 1.23 -17.80
C VAL A 367 1.08 1.68 -16.61
N ALA A 368 -0.11 2.20 -16.87
CA ALA A 368 -1.07 2.59 -15.85
C ALA A 368 -2.01 1.41 -15.54
N GLN A 369 -2.18 1.15 -14.25
CA GLN A 369 -3.08 0.14 -13.71
C GLN A 369 -4.13 0.82 -12.85
N MET A 370 -5.41 0.58 -13.17
CA MET A 370 -6.49 0.90 -12.24
C MET A 370 -6.57 -0.20 -11.18
N ARG A 371 -6.52 0.19 -9.91
CA ARG A 371 -6.55 -0.71 -8.77
C ARG A 371 -7.81 -0.44 -7.97
N LYS A 372 -8.82 -1.26 -8.21
CA LYS A 372 -10.03 -1.33 -7.37
C LYS A 372 -9.65 -1.83 -5.97
N ILE A 373 -10.49 -1.52 -4.99
CA ILE A 373 -10.31 -2.05 -3.63
C ILE A 373 -10.58 -3.56 -3.62
N ALA A 374 -9.69 -4.34 -2.98
CA ALA A 374 -9.78 -5.80 -2.96
C ALA A 374 -9.59 -6.40 -1.56
N VAL A 375 -9.98 -7.66 -1.40
CA VAL A 375 -9.64 -8.45 -0.20
C VAL A 375 -8.12 -8.49 -0.03
N GLY A 376 -7.64 -8.27 1.19
CA GLY A 376 -6.22 -8.15 1.49
C GLY A 376 -5.65 -6.73 1.40
N ASP A 377 -6.37 -5.78 0.80
CA ASP A 377 -6.00 -4.37 0.87
C ASP A 377 -6.22 -3.80 2.27
N LYS A 378 -5.41 -2.79 2.61
CA LYS A 378 -5.43 -2.17 3.93
C LYS A 378 -6.11 -0.81 3.91
N LEU A 379 -7.08 -0.65 4.80
CA LEU A 379 -7.73 0.63 5.09
C LEU A 379 -7.28 1.16 6.46
N GLY A 380 -7.38 2.47 6.64
CA GLY A 380 -7.16 3.11 7.93
C GLY A 380 -8.03 4.35 8.12
N GLY A 381 -8.28 4.72 9.36
CA GLY A 381 -8.91 6.00 9.71
C GLY A 381 -7.89 6.97 10.29
N ARG A 382 -8.30 8.22 10.49
CA ARG A 382 -7.43 9.28 11.06
C ARG A 382 -7.08 9.06 12.54
N HIS A 383 -7.83 8.18 13.22
CA HIS A 383 -7.69 7.87 14.65
C HIS A 383 -6.75 6.68 14.93
N GLY A 384 -5.95 6.25 13.96
CA GLY A 384 -4.99 5.15 14.13
C GLY A 384 -5.62 3.76 14.15
N ASN A 385 -6.91 3.65 13.82
CA ASN A 385 -7.57 2.39 13.45
C ASN A 385 -7.09 1.97 12.06
N LYS A 386 -6.73 0.70 11.91
CA LYS A 386 -6.28 0.11 10.64
C LYS A 386 -6.81 -1.30 10.56
N GLY A 387 -7.06 -1.75 9.34
CA GLY A 387 -7.50 -3.10 9.14
C GLY A 387 -7.31 -3.56 7.72
N VAL A 388 -7.28 -4.88 7.57
CA VAL A 388 -7.20 -5.54 6.27
C VAL A 388 -8.61 -5.98 5.90
N ILE A 389 -9.00 -5.75 4.65
CA ILE A 389 -10.29 -6.21 4.15
C ILE A 389 -10.28 -7.74 4.12
N ALA A 390 -11.13 -8.36 4.92
CA ALA A 390 -11.27 -9.81 4.97
C ALA A 390 -12.37 -10.30 4.02
N ARG A 391 -13.43 -9.52 3.83
CA ARG A 391 -14.54 -9.88 2.94
C ARG A 391 -15.16 -8.65 2.28
N VAL A 392 -15.54 -8.83 1.03
CA VAL A 392 -16.42 -7.90 0.28
C VAL A 392 -17.79 -8.56 0.20
N LEU A 393 -18.77 -8.01 0.91
CA LEU A 393 -20.13 -8.56 0.93
C LEU A 393 -20.98 -7.93 -0.18
N PRO A 394 -21.90 -8.69 -0.80
CA PRO A 394 -22.95 -8.12 -1.63
C PRO A 394 -23.73 -7.03 -0.86
N VAL A 395 -24.30 -6.07 -1.57
CA VAL A 395 -24.99 -4.92 -0.96
C VAL A 395 -26.25 -5.38 -0.21
N GLU A 396 -26.93 -6.38 -0.77
CA GLU A 396 -28.11 -7.03 -0.23
C GLU A 396 -27.84 -7.77 1.10
N ASP A 397 -26.61 -8.24 1.32
CA ASP A 397 -26.23 -8.93 2.56
C ASP A 397 -25.76 -7.98 3.66
N MET A 398 -25.50 -6.71 3.33
CA MET A 398 -25.01 -5.73 4.28
C MET A 398 -26.13 -5.32 5.25
N PRO A 399 -25.81 -5.07 6.53
CA PRO A 399 -26.73 -4.42 7.44
C PRO A 399 -27.25 -3.11 6.88
N PHE A 400 -28.54 -2.85 7.06
CA PHE A 400 -29.17 -1.63 6.58
C PHE A 400 -29.97 -0.94 7.68
N THR A 401 -30.11 0.37 7.56
CA THR A 401 -30.91 1.21 8.47
C THR A 401 -32.40 1.17 8.11
N ALA A 402 -33.28 1.67 8.98
CA ALA A 402 -34.74 1.60 8.79
C ALA A 402 -35.27 2.28 7.51
N ASP A 403 -34.49 3.19 6.92
CA ASP A 403 -34.75 3.86 5.64
C ASP A 403 -34.32 3.02 4.41
N GLY A 404 -33.74 1.83 4.63
CA GLY A 404 -33.25 0.94 3.58
C GLY A 404 -31.80 1.21 3.16
N THR A 405 -31.11 2.18 3.77
CA THR A 405 -29.73 2.50 3.41
C THR A 405 -28.76 1.43 3.95
N PRO A 406 -28.02 0.70 3.09
CA PRO A 406 -27.03 -0.26 3.54
C PRO A 406 -25.76 0.45 4.05
N VAL A 407 -25.08 -0.16 5.01
CA VAL A 407 -23.78 0.35 5.50
C VAL A 407 -22.66 0.01 4.51
N ASP A 408 -21.65 0.87 4.44
CA ASP A 408 -20.53 0.70 3.51
C ASP A 408 -19.42 -0.17 4.10
N ILE A 409 -19.22 -0.10 5.41
CA ILE A 409 -18.12 -0.77 6.13
C ILE A 409 -18.56 -1.20 7.54
N ILE A 410 -18.14 -2.40 7.95
CA ILE A 410 -18.39 -2.92 9.29
C ILE A 410 -17.07 -3.02 10.04
N LEU A 411 -16.97 -2.34 11.18
CA LEU A 411 -15.80 -2.33 12.04
C LEU A 411 -16.09 -3.05 13.35
N ASN A 412 -15.07 -3.72 13.89
CA ASN A 412 -15.17 -4.41 15.16
C ASN A 412 -15.14 -3.42 16.34
N PRO A 413 -16.16 -3.40 17.21
CA PRO A 413 -16.17 -2.50 18.37
C PRO A 413 -15.09 -2.81 19.42
N LEU A 414 -14.60 -4.06 19.50
CA LEU A 414 -13.63 -4.48 20.54
C LEU A 414 -12.28 -3.77 20.43
N GLY A 415 -11.92 -3.32 19.23
CA GLY A 415 -10.69 -2.57 18.99
C GLY A 415 -10.71 -1.15 19.55
N VAL A 416 -11.87 -0.56 19.87
CA VAL A 416 -11.93 0.85 20.28
C VAL A 416 -11.50 1.04 21.75
N PRO A 417 -12.04 0.32 22.74
CA PRO A 417 -11.70 0.55 24.15
C PRO A 417 -10.25 0.21 24.48
N SER A 418 -9.74 -0.92 23.96
CA SER A 418 -8.37 -1.39 24.19
C SER A 418 -7.30 -0.44 23.65
N ARG A 419 -7.66 0.41 22.69
CA ARG A 419 -6.77 1.33 22.00
C ARG A 419 -6.93 2.78 22.43
N MET A 420 -7.99 3.09 23.18
CA MET A 420 -8.30 4.42 23.66
C MET A 420 -8.28 5.49 22.54
N ASN A 421 -8.78 5.16 21.36
CA ASN A 421 -8.96 6.08 20.24
C ASN A 421 -10.44 6.41 20.03
N ILE A 422 -11.05 6.92 21.10
CA ILE A 422 -12.49 7.19 21.21
C ILE A 422 -12.92 8.30 20.24
N GLY A 423 -12.00 9.18 19.83
CA GLY A 423 -12.28 10.24 18.86
C GLY A 423 -12.96 9.74 17.58
N GLN A 424 -12.72 8.49 17.16
CA GLN A 424 -13.38 7.92 15.98
C GLN A 424 -14.91 7.80 16.15
N LEU A 425 -15.39 7.57 17.38
CA LEU A 425 -16.83 7.52 17.68
C LEU A 425 -17.44 8.93 17.66
N PHE A 426 -16.69 9.93 18.13
CA PHE A 426 -17.10 11.34 18.03
C PHE A 426 -17.18 11.79 16.57
N GLU A 427 -16.19 11.43 15.75
CA GLU A 427 -16.22 11.63 14.30
C GLU A 427 -17.44 10.96 13.67
N THR A 428 -17.71 9.69 14.04
CA THR A 428 -18.85 8.92 13.52
C THR A 428 -20.18 9.61 13.80
N HIS A 429 -20.42 10.05 15.04
CA HIS A 429 -21.66 10.70 15.44
C HIS A 429 -21.81 12.09 14.80
N LEU A 430 -20.76 12.90 14.84
CA LEU A 430 -20.78 14.24 14.25
C LEU A 430 -20.94 14.17 12.72
N GLY A 431 -20.22 13.25 12.07
CA GLY A 431 -20.30 13.02 10.64
C GLY A 431 -21.68 12.53 10.21
N MET A 432 -22.33 11.72 11.04
CA MET A 432 -23.71 11.29 10.79
C MET A 432 -24.69 12.46 10.78
N ALA A 433 -24.64 13.32 11.81
CA ALA A 433 -25.48 14.50 11.90
C ALA A 433 -25.20 15.47 10.74
N ALA A 434 -23.92 15.73 10.46
CA ALA A 434 -23.50 16.63 9.40
C ALA A 434 -23.93 16.13 8.01
N ARG A 435 -23.82 14.82 7.75
CA ARG A 435 -24.30 14.19 6.51
C ARG A 435 -25.81 14.33 6.35
N ALA A 436 -26.59 14.06 7.39
CA ALA A 436 -28.05 14.19 7.35
C ALA A 436 -28.52 15.64 7.14
N LEU A 437 -27.79 16.61 7.69
CA LEU A 437 -28.07 18.05 7.53
C LEU A 437 -27.47 18.64 6.24
N GLY A 438 -26.67 17.89 5.48
CA GLY A 438 -26.03 18.37 4.26
C GLY A 438 -24.95 19.44 4.49
N MET A 439 -24.24 19.37 5.62
CA MET A 439 -23.20 20.33 6.00
C MET A 439 -21.83 19.68 6.19
N LYS A 440 -20.76 20.45 5.97
CA LYS A 440 -19.40 20.10 6.41
C LYS A 440 -19.07 20.88 7.68
N VAL A 441 -18.33 20.25 8.59
CA VAL A 441 -18.00 20.81 9.91
C VAL A 441 -16.53 20.68 10.20
N ALA A 442 -15.98 21.65 10.93
CA ALA A 442 -14.62 21.58 11.44
C ALA A 442 -14.65 21.35 12.96
N SER A 443 -13.88 20.37 13.43
CA SER A 443 -13.59 20.16 14.85
C SER A 443 -12.09 20.37 15.09
N PRO A 444 -11.68 21.61 15.41
CA PRO A 444 -10.27 21.94 15.52
C PRO A 444 -9.58 21.18 16.67
N PRO A 445 -8.29 20.78 16.53
CA PRO A 445 -7.58 20.03 17.55
C PRO A 445 -7.50 20.78 18.88
N PHE A 446 -7.76 20.11 20.00
CA PHE A 446 -7.80 20.71 21.35
C PHE A 446 -8.86 21.83 21.53
N ASN A 447 -9.73 22.03 20.54
CA ASN A 447 -10.90 22.90 20.60
C ASN A 447 -12.09 22.22 19.91
N GLY A 448 -12.25 20.92 20.18
CA GLY A 448 -13.24 20.09 19.51
C GLY A 448 -14.68 20.46 19.86
N VAL A 449 -15.62 19.99 19.02
CA VAL A 449 -17.05 20.21 19.23
C VAL A 449 -17.51 19.55 20.54
N PRO A 450 -18.17 20.29 21.46
CA PRO A 450 -18.68 19.70 22.70
C PRO A 450 -19.75 18.62 22.47
N THR A 451 -19.81 17.63 23.36
CA THR A 451 -20.78 16.52 23.26
C THR A 451 -22.22 17.01 23.17
N ASP A 452 -22.61 18.00 23.97
CA ASP A 452 -23.97 18.56 23.98
C ASP A 452 -24.37 19.13 22.62
N LYS A 453 -23.40 19.73 21.91
CA LYS A 453 -23.62 20.25 20.57
C LYS A 453 -23.82 19.12 19.56
N ILE A 454 -23.04 18.04 19.65
CA ILE A 454 -23.22 16.84 18.81
C ILE A 454 -24.60 16.23 19.03
N GLN A 455 -25.04 16.10 20.29
CA GLN A 455 -26.39 15.61 20.62
C GLN A 455 -27.49 16.51 20.05
N SER A 456 -27.31 17.84 20.14
CA SER A 456 -28.28 18.79 19.56
C SER A 456 -28.38 18.67 18.04
N LEU A 457 -27.25 18.44 17.35
CA LEU A 457 -27.21 18.28 15.89
C LEU A 457 -27.83 16.95 15.46
N LEU A 458 -27.60 15.87 16.22
CA LEU A 458 -28.28 14.59 16.00
C LEU A 458 -29.80 14.74 16.12
N LYS A 459 -30.27 15.45 17.14
CA LYS A 459 -31.69 15.73 17.35
C LYS A 459 -32.28 16.57 16.22
N GLU A 460 -31.57 17.61 15.78
CA GLU A 460 -31.96 18.47 14.66
C GLU A 460 -32.07 17.68 13.35
N ALA A 461 -31.18 16.70 13.16
CA ALA A 461 -31.19 15.77 12.04
C ALA A 461 -32.28 14.67 12.13
N GLY A 462 -33.06 14.63 13.22
CA GLY A 462 -34.07 13.58 13.45
C GLY A 462 -33.48 12.21 13.82
N LEU A 463 -32.22 12.19 14.29
CA LEU A 463 -31.49 10.99 14.68
C LEU A 463 -31.46 10.81 16.22
N PRO A 464 -31.24 9.58 16.71
CA PRO A 464 -31.10 9.32 18.15
C PRO A 464 -29.91 10.07 18.77
N GLU A 465 -30.14 10.75 19.91
CA GLU A 465 -29.10 11.54 20.61
C GLU A 465 -27.90 10.71 21.09
N ASN A 466 -28.07 9.38 21.21
CA ASN A 466 -27.01 8.45 21.58
C ASN A 466 -26.16 7.95 20.38
N GLY A 467 -26.49 8.38 19.15
CA GLY A 467 -25.77 7.98 17.93
C GLY A 467 -25.97 6.51 17.52
N LYS A 468 -26.93 5.80 18.12
CA LYS A 468 -27.23 4.40 17.81
C LYS A 468 -28.53 4.28 17.05
N GLN A 469 -28.56 3.39 16.06
CA GLN A 469 -29.74 3.09 15.25
C GLN A 469 -30.08 1.60 15.26
N GLN A 470 -31.34 1.31 14.95
CA GLN A 470 -31.77 -0.05 14.65
C GLN A 470 -31.22 -0.43 13.26
N LEU A 471 -30.42 -1.50 13.22
CA LEU A 471 -30.01 -2.15 11.99
C LEU A 471 -30.83 -3.42 11.75
N PHE A 472 -30.97 -3.78 10.49
CA PHE A 472 -31.60 -5.01 10.03
C PHE A 472 -30.57 -5.85 9.30
N ASP A 473 -30.63 -7.16 9.48
CA ASP A 473 -29.78 -8.10 8.76
C ASP A 473 -30.22 -8.18 7.30
N GLY A 474 -29.33 -7.88 6.36
CA GLY A 474 -29.60 -7.93 4.92
C GLY A 474 -30.05 -9.31 4.44
N ARG A 475 -29.61 -10.39 5.12
CA ARG A 475 -29.86 -11.77 4.69
C ARG A 475 -31.23 -12.29 5.10
N THR A 476 -31.67 -11.91 6.30
CA THR A 476 -32.91 -12.41 6.91
C THR A 476 -34.02 -11.36 6.92
N GLY A 477 -33.66 -10.08 6.86
CA GLY A 477 -34.57 -8.95 7.06
C GLY A 477 -34.93 -8.69 8.52
N GLU A 478 -34.43 -9.49 9.47
CA GLU A 478 -34.76 -9.34 10.88
C GLU A 478 -33.94 -8.21 11.54
N PRO A 479 -34.53 -7.46 12.49
CA PRO A 479 -33.79 -6.47 13.26
C PRO A 479 -32.77 -7.14 14.20
N PHE A 480 -31.57 -6.55 14.30
CA PHE A 480 -30.61 -6.95 15.33
C PHE A 480 -31.15 -6.66 16.74
N SER A 481 -30.81 -7.51 17.72
CA SER A 481 -31.32 -7.40 19.09
C SER A 481 -30.95 -6.09 19.80
N GLU A 482 -29.82 -5.49 19.45
CA GLU A 482 -29.27 -4.29 20.09
C GLU A 482 -29.08 -3.17 19.08
N LEU A 483 -29.29 -1.92 19.54
CA LEU A 483 -29.03 -0.74 18.72
C LEU A 483 -27.51 -0.59 18.50
N THR A 484 -27.14 -0.32 17.25
CA THR A 484 -25.74 -0.28 16.81
C THR A 484 -25.32 1.16 16.54
N THR A 485 -24.09 1.52 16.89
CA THR A 485 -23.51 2.81 16.50
C THR A 485 -23.26 2.81 15.00
N VAL A 486 -23.92 3.72 14.30
CA VAL A 486 -23.83 3.90 12.85
C VAL A 486 -23.53 5.36 12.58
N GLY A 487 -22.70 5.66 11.58
CA GLY A 487 -22.48 7.05 11.18
C GLY A 487 -21.49 7.21 10.05
N SER A 488 -21.06 8.45 9.81
CA SER A 488 -20.08 8.76 8.75
C SER A 488 -18.69 8.88 9.34
N MET A 489 -17.73 8.12 8.80
CA MET A 489 -16.31 8.22 9.17
C MET A 489 -15.45 8.37 7.93
N TYR A 490 -14.40 9.19 8.02
CA TYR A 490 -13.44 9.35 6.95
C TYR A 490 -12.42 8.22 6.91
N MET A 491 -12.49 7.39 5.87
CA MET A 491 -11.65 6.22 5.67
C MET A 491 -10.65 6.43 4.53
N ILE A 492 -9.42 5.98 4.75
CA ILE A 492 -8.27 6.18 3.87
C ILE A 492 -7.81 4.83 3.34
N LYS A 493 -7.62 4.74 2.02
CA LYS A 493 -6.94 3.59 1.38
C LYS A 493 -5.43 3.77 1.50
N LEU A 494 -4.75 2.80 2.13
CA LEU A 494 -3.31 2.86 2.36
C LEU A 494 -2.56 2.22 1.19
N ASN A 495 -1.30 2.64 0.98
CA ASN A 495 -0.37 2.11 -0.02
C ASN A 495 0.17 0.70 0.32
N HIS A 496 -0.71 -0.13 0.88
CA HIS A 496 -0.47 -1.50 1.31
C HIS A 496 -1.49 -2.41 0.65
N MET A 497 -1.37 -2.55 -0.67
CA MET A 497 -2.27 -3.37 -1.49
C MET A 497 -1.79 -4.82 -1.55
N ILE A 498 -2.73 -5.76 -1.70
CA ILE A 498 -2.42 -7.19 -1.80
C ILE A 498 -1.63 -7.52 -3.06
N VAL A 499 -1.95 -6.85 -4.19
CA VAL A 499 -1.33 -7.08 -5.50
C VAL A 499 0.20 -6.90 -5.45
N ASP A 500 0.67 -5.95 -4.65
CA ASP A 500 2.10 -5.70 -4.49
C ASP A 500 2.76 -6.69 -3.53
N LYS A 501 2.00 -7.31 -2.62
CA LYS A 501 2.53 -8.18 -1.56
C LYS A 501 2.48 -9.67 -1.88
N ILE A 502 1.52 -10.12 -2.68
CA ILE A 502 1.44 -11.53 -3.05
C ILE A 502 2.67 -11.92 -3.87
N HIS A 503 3.32 -13.01 -3.50
CA HIS A 503 4.48 -13.54 -4.19
C HIS A 503 4.53 -15.04 -4.02
N ALA A 504 4.67 -15.74 -5.14
CA ALA A 504 4.83 -17.18 -5.18
C ALA A 504 6.00 -17.52 -6.11
N ARG A 505 6.75 -18.55 -5.73
CA ARG A 505 7.89 -19.05 -6.50
C ARG A 505 7.83 -20.57 -6.47
N SER A 506 7.92 -21.17 -7.66
CA SER A 506 8.24 -22.60 -7.82
C SER A 506 9.74 -22.73 -7.98
N THR A 507 10.27 -22.46 -9.17
CA THR A 507 11.70 -22.33 -9.47
C THR A 507 12.05 -20.88 -9.81
N GLY A 508 13.34 -20.55 -9.88
CA GLY A 508 13.77 -19.20 -10.16
C GLY A 508 15.28 -19.04 -10.18
N PRO A 509 15.79 -17.82 -10.26
CA PRO A 509 17.22 -17.57 -10.26
C PRO A 509 17.86 -17.87 -8.89
N TYR A 510 19.16 -18.14 -8.94
CA TYR A 510 20.01 -18.48 -7.80
C TYR A 510 21.21 -17.53 -7.73
N THR A 511 21.77 -17.37 -6.54
CA THR A 511 23.03 -16.65 -6.33
C THR A 511 24.18 -17.43 -6.99
N MET A 512 25.14 -16.72 -7.57
CA MET A 512 26.30 -17.38 -8.21
C MET A 512 27.22 -18.07 -7.19
N VAL A 513 27.36 -17.49 -5.99
CA VAL A 513 28.30 -17.95 -4.97
C VAL A 513 27.69 -19.03 -4.11
N THR A 514 26.59 -18.73 -3.41
CA THR A 514 25.98 -19.67 -2.45
C THR A 514 25.02 -20.66 -3.08
N GLN A 515 24.70 -20.53 -4.37
CA GLN A 515 23.70 -21.32 -5.09
C GLN A 515 22.30 -21.33 -4.46
N GLN A 516 22.02 -20.38 -3.56
CA GLN A 516 20.72 -20.24 -2.91
C GLN A 516 19.75 -19.44 -3.78
N PRO A 517 18.43 -19.69 -3.66
CA PRO A 517 17.39 -18.84 -4.22
C PRO A 517 17.68 -17.35 -3.99
N LEU A 518 17.63 -16.52 -5.05
CA LEU A 518 17.75 -15.06 -4.87
C LEU A 518 16.68 -14.53 -3.90
N GLY A 519 16.96 -13.39 -3.26
CA GLY A 519 16.02 -12.72 -2.37
C GLY A 519 15.16 -11.70 -3.10
N GLY A 520 13.90 -11.55 -2.67
CA GLY A 520 13.03 -10.45 -3.05
C GLY A 520 12.16 -10.71 -4.29
N LYS A 521 10.92 -10.19 -4.24
CA LYS A 521 9.89 -10.37 -5.27
C LYS A 521 10.34 -9.92 -6.67
N ALA A 522 11.06 -8.79 -6.76
CA ALA A 522 11.50 -8.24 -8.05
C ALA A 522 12.45 -9.18 -8.83
N GLN A 523 13.12 -10.10 -8.14
CA GLN A 523 14.03 -11.08 -8.74
C GLN A 523 13.41 -12.48 -8.82
N ASN A 524 12.09 -12.61 -8.63
CA ASN A 524 11.43 -13.91 -8.43
C ASN A 524 12.12 -14.73 -7.31
N GLY A 525 12.46 -14.05 -6.22
CA GLY A 525 13.22 -14.61 -5.11
C GLY A 525 12.44 -15.61 -4.26
N GLY A 526 13.16 -16.45 -3.51
CA GLY A 526 12.59 -17.36 -2.53
C GLY A 526 12.24 -16.64 -1.22
N GLN A 527 11.40 -17.27 -0.39
CA GLN A 527 11.22 -16.84 0.99
C GLN A 527 12.38 -17.31 1.84
N ARG A 528 12.78 -16.49 2.80
CA ARG A 528 13.83 -16.88 3.75
C ARG A 528 13.24 -17.81 4.80
N PHE A 529 13.78 -19.01 4.87
CA PHE A 529 13.59 -19.91 6.00
C PHE A 529 14.70 -19.61 7.03
N GLY A 530 14.34 -18.91 8.10
CA GLY A 530 15.29 -18.42 9.10
C GLY A 530 15.60 -19.45 10.19
N GLU A 531 16.55 -19.10 11.05
CA GLU A 531 16.94 -19.90 12.21
C GLU A 531 15.76 -20.19 13.16
N MET A 532 14.88 -19.21 13.37
CA MET A 532 13.69 -19.40 14.21
C MET A 532 12.71 -20.41 13.59
N GLU A 533 12.55 -20.42 12.27
CA GLU A 533 11.72 -21.40 11.58
C GLU A 533 12.36 -22.80 11.56
N VAL A 534 13.69 -22.89 11.52
CA VAL A 534 14.43 -24.15 11.70
C VAL A 534 14.14 -24.75 13.06
N TRP A 535 14.28 -23.97 14.15
CA TRP A 535 13.98 -24.43 15.50
C TRP A 535 12.53 -24.93 15.65
N ALA A 536 11.59 -24.30 14.93
CA ALA A 536 10.21 -24.76 14.92
C ALA A 536 10.10 -26.18 14.35
N LEU A 537 10.75 -26.48 13.21
CA LEU A 537 10.73 -27.83 12.64
C LEU A 537 11.50 -28.85 13.47
N GLU A 538 12.61 -28.44 14.10
CA GLU A 538 13.35 -29.29 15.05
C GLU A 538 12.46 -29.69 16.24
N ALA A 539 11.71 -28.72 16.80
CA ALA A 539 10.79 -28.97 17.91
C ALA A 539 9.64 -29.92 17.53
N TYR A 540 9.16 -29.88 16.28
CA TYR A 540 8.20 -30.85 15.76
C TYR A 540 8.80 -32.24 15.48
N GLY A 541 10.13 -32.39 15.49
CA GLY A 541 10.80 -33.61 15.02
C GLY A 541 10.65 -33.84 13.51
N ALA A 542 10.38 -32.78 12.74
CA ALA A 542 10.11 -32.84 11.31
C ALA A 542 11.42 -32.93 10.49
N ALA A 543 12.18 -34.00 10.71
CA ALA A 543 13.54 -34.17 10.18
C ALA A 543 13.61 -34.11 8.64
N ASN A 544 12.73 -34.82 7.93
CA ASN A 544 12.71 -34.84 6.46
C ASN A 544 12.32 -33.47 5.89
N THR A 545 11.31 -32.82 6.48
CA THR A 545 10.88 -31.48 6.04
C THR A 545 12.00 -30.45 6.23
N LEU A 546 12.70 -30.50 7.36
CA LEU A 546 13.84 -29.63 7.61
C LEU A 546 14.99 -29.91 6.64
N GLN A 547 15.33 -31.18 6.43
CA GLN A 547 16.35 -31.58 5.47
C GLN A 547 16.02 -31.08 4.07
N GLU A 548 14.76 -31.22 3.63
CA GLU A 548 14.29 -30.76 2.33
C GLU A 548 14.46 -29.23 2.15
N MET A 549 14.07 -28.45 3.17
CA MET A 549 14.20 -26.98 3.15
C MET A 549 15.66 -26.53 3.05
N LEU A 550 16.59 -27.27 3.67
CA LEU A 550 18.02 -26.95 3.68
C LEU A 550 18.80 -27.51 2.48
N THR A 551 18.20 -28.35 1.63
CA THR A 551 18.88 -29.03 0.53
C THR A 551 18.17 -28.80 -0.81
N ILE A 552 17.28 -29.70 -1.22
CA ILE A 552 16.67 -29.74 -2.56
C ILE A 552 15.79 -28.53 -2.88
N LYS A 553 15.29 -27.81 -1.86
CA LYS A 553 14.55 -26.55 -2.03
C LYS A 553 15.44 -25.30 -2.06
N SER A 554 16.75 -25.44 -1.80
CA SER A 554 17.70 -24.35 -1.67
C SER A 554 18.93 -24.56 -2.58
N ASP A 555 20.04 -25.06 -2.03
CA ASP A 555 21.39 -25.00 -2.58
C ASP A 555 22.00 -26.38 -2.88
N ASP A 556 21.23 -27.46 -2.83
CA ASP A 556 21.61 -28.73 -3.46
C ASP A 556 21.37 -28.63 -4.98
N VAL A 557 22.43 -28.30 -5.72
CA VAL A 557 22.37 -28.02 -7.17
C VAL A 557 21.91 -29.24 -7.97
N TYR A 558 22.44 -30.42 -7.64
CA TYR A 558 22.08 -31.66 -8.29
C TYR A 558 20.69 -32.14 -7.82
N GLY A 559 20.48 -32.16 -6.51
CA GLY A 559 19.25 -32.64 -5.90
C GLY A 559 18.02 -31.85 -6.30
N ARG A 560 18.10 -30.51 -6.42
CA ARG A 560 16.97 -29.69 -6.88
C ARG A 560 16.56 -29.99 -8.32
N SER A 561 17.53 -30.24 -9.20
CA SER A 561 17.28 -30.55 -10.61
C SER A 561 16.62 -31.92 -10.76
N LYS A 562 17.11 -32.91 -10.00
CA LYS A 562 16.52 -34.25 -9.94
C LYS A 562 15.17 -34.28 -9.25
N ALA A 563 14.97 -33.47 -8.21
CA ALA A 563 13.67 -33.33 -7.56
C ALA A 563 12.63 -32.78 -8.55
N TYR A 564 12.98 -31.74 -9.32
CA TYR A 564 12.11 -31.21 -10.36
C TYR A 564 11.78 -32.25 -11.44
N GLU A 565 12.78 -32.98 -11.93
CA GLU A 565 12.59 -34.08 -12.89
C GLU A 565 11.67 -35.19 -12.32
N SER A 566 11.90 -35.57 -11.06
CA SER A 566 11.12 -36.61 -10.38
C SER A 566 9.65 -36.20 -10.23
N ILE A 567 9.39 -34.93 -9.90
CA ILE A 567 8.02 -34.38 -9.81
C ILE A 567 7.33 -34.45 -11.17
N ILE A 568 7.99 -34.04 -12.26
CA ILE A 568 7.42 -34.10 -13.62
C ILE A 568 7.12 -35.55 -14.03
N LYS A 569 8.03 -36.48 -13.72
CA LYS A 569 7.90 -37.88 -14.09
C LYS A 569 7.04 -38.71 -13.13
N GLY A 570 6.52 -38.12 -12.05
CA GLY A 570 5.78 -38.85 -11.01
C GLY A 570 6.61 -39.91 -10.27
N MET A 571 7.94 -39.74 -10.24
CA MET A 571 8.87 -40.66 -9.56
C MET A 571 9.17 -40.17 -8.13
N PRO A 572 9.55 -41.09 -7.21
CA PRO A 572 9.96 -40.69 -5.87
C PRO A 572 11.22 -39.82 -5.92
N ILE A 573 11.23 -38.75 -5.11
CA ILE A 573 12.38 -37.86 -4.99
C ILE A 573 13.53 -38.64 -4.35
N VAL A 574 14.67 -38.68 -5.05
CA VAL A 574 15.90 -39.31 -4.55
C VAL A 574 16.55 -38.41 -3.50
N GLY A 575 17.12 -39.02 -2.46
CA GLY A 575 17.62 -38.33 -1.26
C GLY A 575 18.66 -37.23 -1.57
N PRO A 576 18.75 -36.21 -0.68
CA PRO A 576 19.56 -35.03 -0.90
C PRO A 576 21.06 -35.31 -0.85
N LYS A 577 21.82 -34.52 -1.60
CA LYS A 577 23.29 -34.46 -1.51
C LYS A 577 23.73 -33.36 -0.54
N VAL A 578 25.04 -33.18 -0.45
CA VAL A 578 25.67 -32.13 0.38
C VAL A 578 25.30 -30.75 -0.18
N PRO A 579 24.80 -29.81 0.65
CA PRO A 579 24.52 -28.44 0.25
C PRO A 579 25.76 -27.70 -0.29
N GLU A 580 25.58 -26.86 -1.31
CA GLU A 580 26.69 -26.08 -1.85
C GLU A 580 27.25 -25.07 -0.84
N SER A 581 26.42 -24.53 0.06
CA SER A 581 26.91 -23.67 1.14
C SER A 581 27.93 -24.35 2.05
N PHE A 582 27.84 -25.67 2.26
CA PHE A 582 28.85 -26.43 3.00
C PHE A 582 30.16 -26.53 2.22
N ASN A 583 30.08 -26.77 0.91
CA ASN A 583 31.26 -26.82 0.02
C ASN A 583 32.00 -25.48 0.01
N VAL A 584 31.24 -24.38 -0.08
CA VAL A 584 31.76 -23.01 0.02
C VAL A 584 32.44 -22.78 1.37
N LEU A 585 31.80 -23.17 2.48
CA LEU A 585 32.39 -23.05 3.82
C LEU A 585 33.74 -23.77 3.93
N VAL A 586 33.83 -25.01 3.43
CA VAL A 586 35.09 -25.78 3.44
C VAL A 586 36.18 -25.02 2.67
N LYS A 587 35.85 -24.49 1.48
CA LYS A 587 36.82 -23.72 0.68
C LYS A 587 37.22 -22.40 1.32
N GLU A 588 36.30 -21.72 2.02
CA GLU A 588 36.62 -20.51 2.80
C GLU A 588 37.58 -20.80 3.97
N LEU A 589 37.35 -21.90 4.71
CA LEU A 589 38.24 -22.33 5.79
C LEU A 589 39.63 -22.72 5.25
N GLN A 590 39.68 -23.45 4.13
CA GLN A 590 40.94 -23.79 3.45
C GLN A 590 41.68 -22.54 2.95
N GLY A 591 40.96 -21.53 2.47
CA GLY A 591 41.53 -20.23 2.08
C GLY A 591 42.23 -19.49 3.23
N LEU A 592 41.86 -19.78 4.48
CA LEU A 592 42.52 -19.27 5.69
C LEU A 592 43.73 -20.14 6.13
N GLY A 593 44.03 -21.22 5.41
CA GLY A 593 45.05 -22.20 5.77
C GLY A 593 44.58 -23.20 6.84
N LEU A 594 43.27 -23.33 7.06
CA LEU A 594 42.70 -24.33 7.97
C LEU A 594 42.36 -25.60 7.19
N LYS A 595 42.93 -26.74 7.59
CA LYS A 595 42.60 -28.04 7.00
C LYS A 595 41.27 -28.56 7.56
N VAL A 596 40.39 -29.04 6.69
CA VAL A 596 39.12 -29.67 7.05
C VAL A 596 39.14 -31.11 6.56
N ASP A 597 38.98 -32.06 7.48
CA ASP A 597 38.92 -33.49 7.17
C ASP A 597 37.52 -34.03 7.51
N LEU A 598 36.97 -34.88 6.64
CA LEU A 598 35.72 -35.58 6.87
C LEU A 598 36.01 -36.98 7.45
N PHE A 599 35.34 -37.31 8.54
CA PHE A 599 35.51 -38.61 9.20
C PHE A 599 34.32 -39.50 8.88
N THR A 600 34.59 -40.64 8.24
CA THR A 600 33.69 -41.80 8.25
C THR A 600 34.20 -42.78 9.31
N SER A 601 33.36 -43.68 9.82
CA SER A 601 33.59 -44.52 11.02
C SER A 601 35.01 -45.08 11.20
N ASP A 602 35.73 -45.41 10.13
CA ASP A 602 37.12 -45.89 10.16
C ASP A 602 38.08 -45.20 9.17
N LYS A 603 37.68 -44.08 8.55
CA LYS A 603 38.47 -43.39 7.50
C LYS A 603 38.43 -41.88 7.66
N GLN A 604 39.63 -41.28 7.71
CA GLN A 604 39.85 -39.86 7.57
C GLN A 604 40.09 -39.57 6.08
N VAL A 605 39.22 -38.76 5.48
CA VAL A 605 39.33 -38.37 4.08
C VAL A 605 39.43 -36.84 4.05
N ASP A 606 40.35 -36.31 3.26
CA ASP A 606 40.44 -34.87 3.06
C ASP A 606 39.13 -34.39 2.42
N ALA A 607 38.50 -33.36 2.99
CA ALA A 607 37.27 -32.83 2.44
C ALA A 607 37.46 -32.39 0.97
N GLU A 608 38.66 -31.97 0.58
CA GLU A 608 38.98 -31.62 -0.80
C GLU A 608 38.91 -32.80 -1.77
N GLU A 609 39.34 -34.00 -1.36
CA GLU A 609 39.27 -35.21 -2.19
C GLU A 609 37.81 -35.62 -2.42
N VAL A 610 36.98 -35.56 -1.37
CA VAL A 610 35.55 -35.87 -1.45
C VAL A 610 34.79 -34.84 -2.29
N LEU A 611 35.12 -33.56 -2.16
CA LEU A 611 34.55 -32.50 -3.00
C LEU A 611 34.92 -32.70 -4.47
N ALA A 612 36.18 -33.03 -4.76
CA ALA A 612 36.65 -33.29 -6.12
C ALA A 612 36.01 -34.54 -6.74
N GLU A 613 35.76 -35.59 -5.95
CA GLU A 613 35.00 -36.77 -6.38
C GLU A 613 33.53 -36.44 -6.63
N ASN A 614 32.85 -35.71 -5.73
CA ASN A 614 31.46 -35.30 -5.92
C ASN A 614 31.27 -34.44 -7.18
N ILE A 615 32.21 -33.53 -7.45
CA ILE A 615 32.21 -32.71 -8.68
C ILE A 615 32.39 -33.58 -9.92
N LYS A 616 33.25 -34.61 -9.86
CA LYS A 616 33.43 -35.57 -10.96
C LYS A 616 32.20 -36.43 -11.16
N ASP A 617 31.62 -36.96 -10.09
CA ASP A 617 30.38 -37.75 -10.13
C ASP A 617 29.19 -36.93 -10.64
N GLU A 618 29.12 -35.64 -10.33
CA GLU A 618 28.12 -34.72 -10.88
C GLU A 618 28.36 -34.38 -12.36
N ALA A 619 29.63 -34.34 -12.79
CA ALA A 619 29.99 -34.14 -14.18
C ALA A 619 29.79 -35.41 -15.04
N GLU A 620 30.05 -36.59 -14.47
CA GLU A 620 29.90 -37.89 -15.13
C GLU A 620 28.44 -38.39 -15.12
N ASN A 621 27.66 -38.08 -14.07
CA ASN A 621 26.22 -38.36 -13.99
C ASN A 621 25.37 -37.12 -14.33
N GLN A 622 25.80 -36.31 -15.30
CA GLN A 622 24.86 -35.44 -16.01
C GLN A 622 23.78 -36.32 -16.66
N ALA A 623 22.53 -35.86 -16.62
CA ALA A 623 21.38 -36.69 -16.93
C ALA A 623 21.48 -37.33 -18.34
N GLU A 624 21.76 -38.63 -18.40
CA GLU A 624 21.35 -39.44 -19.55
C GLU A 624 19.82 -39.52 -19.55
N ILE A 625 19.22 -38.97 -20.59
CA ILE A 625 17.79 -39.12 -20.85
C ILE A 625 17.62 -40.47 -21.54
N ASP A 626 17.00 -41.42 -20.84
CA ASP A 626 16.43 -42.58 -21.51
C ASP A 626 15.24 -42.06 -22.34
N VAL A 627 15.39 -42.12 -23.67
CA VAL A 627 14.39 -41.67 -24.62
C VAL A 627 13.21 -42.64 -24.52
N PRO A 628 12.01 -42.22 -24.08
CA PRO A 628 10.85 -43.09 -24.20
C PRO A 628 10.64 -43.36 -25.69
N ALA A 629 10.65 -44.63 -26.07
CA ALA A 629 10.24 -45.04 -27.40
C ALA A 629 8.84 -44.45 -27.68
N PRO A 630 8.56 -43.94 -28.90
CA PRO A 630 7.32 -43.26 -29.18
C PRO A 630 6.18 -44.27 -29.13
N SER A 631 5.43 -44.30 -28.02
CA SER A 631 4.08 -44.85 -28.04
C SER A 631 3.17 -43.76 -28.58
N ALA A 632 2.82 -43.86 -29.86
CA ALA A 632 1.69 -43.13 -30.41
C ALA A 632 0.43 -43.55 -29.65
N SER A 633 -0.04 -42.71 -28.73
CA SER A 633 -1.42 -42.74 -28.25
C SER A 633 -2.07 -41.43 -28.68
N ASP A 634 -2.95 -41.50 -29.67
CA ASP A 634 -3.88 -40.43 -30.02
C ASP A 634 -4.73 -40.10 -28.79
N VAL A 635 -4.35 -39.07 -28.05
CA VAL A 635 -5.24 -38.40 -27.09
C VAL A 635 -5.56 -37.06 -27.72
N ASP A 636 -6.77 -37.00 -28.28
CA ASP A 636 -7.39 -35.82 -28.83
C ASP A 636 -7.64 -34.83 -27.68
N VAL A 637 -6.88 -33.75 -27.63
CA VAL A 637 -7.06 -32.67 -26.63
C VAL A 637 -7.89 -31.58 -27.28
N THR A 638 -9.21 -31.81 -27.34
CA THR A 638 -10.17 -30.73 -27.65
C THR A 638 -10.41 -29.87 -26.41
N GLU A 639 -10.63 -28.57 -26.63
CA GLU A 639 -10.79 -27.49 -25.63
C GLU A 639 -11.85 -27.74 -24.53
N ASP A 640 -12.74 -28.72 -24.69
CA ASP A 640 -13.85 -28.95 -23.75
C ASP A 640 -13.44 -29.61 -22.42
N ALA A 641 -12.24 -30.18 -22.29
CA ALA A 641 -11.80 -30.84 -21.04
C ALA A 641 -11.17 -29.90 -19.99
N ALA A 642 -10.91 -28.63 -20.34
CA ALA A 642 -10.27 -27.66 -19.44
C ALA A 642 -11.27 -26.81 -18.64
N ILE A 643 -12.57 -27.00 -18.85
CA ILE A 643 -13.63 -26.16 -18.25
C ILE A 643 -14.26 -26.80 -17.01
N ASP A 644 -14.16 -28.12 -16.82
CA ASP A 644 -14.87 -28.83 -15.74
C ASP A 644 -14.16 -28.83 -14.35
N GLU A 645 -12.94 -28.30 -14.21
CA GLU A 645 -12.20 -28.31 -12.93
C GLU A 645 -12.31 -27.00 -12.12
N PHE A 646 -13.13 -26.04 -12.54
CA PHE A 646 -13.36 -24.78 -11.81
C PHE A 646 -14.84 -24.49 -11.51
N ASP A 647 -15.69 -25.52 -11.42
CA ASP A 647 -17.02 -25.33 -10.85
C ASP A 647 -16.97 -25.29 -9.32
N VAL A 648 -17.53 -24.18 -8.85
CA VAL A 648 -17.77 -23.72 -7.48
C VAL A 648 -18.30 -24.86 -6.61
N ILE A 649 -17.65 -25.10 -5.46
CA ILE A 649 -18.25 -25.88 -4.37
C ILE A 649 -19.40 -25.04 -3.79
N ASP A 650 -20.60 -25.19 -4.35
CA ASP A 650 -21.85 -24.82 -3.71
C ASP A 650 -22.12 -25.84 -2.58
N ILE A 651 -22.02 -25.37 -1.33
CA ILE A 651 -22.55 -26.09 -0.18
C ILE A 651 -24.02 -25.72 -0.08
N ASP A 652 -24.90 -26.56 -0.64
CA ASP A 652 -26.35 -26.45 -0.43
C ASP A 652 -26.83 -27.45 0.64
N ASP A 653 -27.57 -26.90 1.60
CA ASP A 653 -28.15 -27.57 2.77
C ASP A 653 -29.39 -28.37 2.33
N THR A 654 -29.28 -29.69 2.12
CA THR A 654 -30.44 -30.59 2.20
C THR A 654 -30.13 -31.96 2.83
N LYS A 655 -31.12 -32.40 3.65
CA LYS A 655 -31.23 -33.51 4.62
C LYS A 655 -30.59 -34.89 4.31
N PRO A 656 -30.34 -35.71 5.36
CA PRO A 656 -29.50 -36.90 5.29
C PRO A 656 -30.28 -38.14 4.82
N ASP A 657 -29.68 -38.91 3.93
CA ASP A 657 -30.09 -40.28 3.64
C ASP A 657 -29.13 -41.27 4.33
N GLY A 658 -29.73 -42.29 4.94
CA GLY A 658 -29.09 -43.16 5.92
C GLY A 658 -27.99 -44.06 5.36
N GLY A 659 -26.85 -44.03 6.06
CA GLY A 659 -25.78 -45.03 5.96
C GLY A 659 -24.99 -45.00 7.25
N GLY A 660 -25.18 -46.01 8.09
CA GLY A 660 -24.63 -46.05 9.45
C GLY A 660 -23.11 -46.26 9.47
N THR A 661 -22.40 -45.31 10.06
CA THR A 661 -21.06 -45.49 10.61
C THR A 661 -20.94 -44.65 11.88
N LYS A 662 -20.41 -45.28 12.94
CA LYS A 662 -20.31 -44.78 14.31
C LYS A 662 -19.63 -43.41 14.39
N THR A 663 -20.22 -42.49 15.14
CA THR A 663 -19.71 -41.13 15.38
C THR A 663 -18.69 -41.07 16.51
N GLU A 664 -17.62 -40.30 16.30
CA GLU A 664 -16.47 -39.96 17.19
C GLU A 664 -16.83 -39.34 18.56
N ALA A 665 -18.11 -39.32 18.95
CA ALA A 665 -18.56 -38.91 20.28
C ALA A 665 -18.45 -40.04 21.34
N GLU A 666 -18.21 -41.29 20.93
CA GLU A 666 -17.96 -42.41 21.86
C GLU A 666 -16.47 -42.55 22.24
N GLU A 667 -15.52 -42.13 21.40
CA GLU A 667 -14.08 -42.27 21.68
C GLU A 667 -13.56 -41.24 22.72
N VAL A 668 -14.24 -40.11 22.88
CA VAL A 668 -13.88 -39.09 23.90
C VAL A 668 -14.37 -39.47 25.30
N LYS A 669 -15.33 -40.40 25.43
CA LYS A 669 -15.81 -40.90 26.73
C LYS A 669 -14.94 -42.02 27.30
N GLU A 670 -14.32 -42.84 26.46
CA GLU A 670 -13.52 -43.98 26.90
C GLU A 670 -12.10 -43.56 27.37
N ALA A 671 -11.61 -42.39 26.94
CA ALA A 671 -10.35 -41.82 27.42
C ALA A 671 -10.46 -41.09 28.78
N ALA A 672 -11.68 -40.76 29.24
CA ALA A 672 -11.90 -40.06 30.51
C ALA A 672 -12.21 -40.97 31.71
N GLU A 673 -12.43 -42.28 31.49
CA GLU A 673 -12.63 -43.27 32.56
C GLU A 673 -11.38 -44.10 32.90
N ASN A 674 -10.25 -43.87 32.23
CA ASN A 674 -8.96 -44.54 32.51
C ASN A 674 -7.81 -43.57 32.88
N ALA A 675 -8.14 -42.41 33.45
CA ALA A 675 -7.18 -41.46 34.03
C ALA A 675 -7.43 -41.24 35.54
#